data_AF-A0A1C5PYZ4-F1
#
_entry.id   AF-A0A1C5PYZ4-F1
#
_cell.length_a   1.000
_cell.length_b   1.000
_cell.length_c   1.000
_cell.angle_alpha   90.00
_cell.angle_beta   90.00
_cell.angle_gamma   90.00
#
_symmetry.space_group_name_H-M   'P 1'
#
loop_
_entity.id
_entity.type
_entity.pdbx_description
1 polymer ?
#
loop_
_entity_poly.entity_id
_entity_poly.type
_entity_poly.pdbx_seq_one_letter_code
_entity_poly.pdbx_strand_id
1 'polypeptide(L)'
;MNCKNRFRINIWLFLIITLAGCTDNDIPQKENNDIPPKEEPTPPKEDTEESLFDILNLDYSGLEEVKVLYKAGDNDAAMQKLLAYYQNRTEILNPNLSATLNETEQGYADYAINEYRFYVNDNYLEDKTRKIPYSLQNNDKTINWEFAPKGADNEYQKQLHRHNWMPLQGKAYQNLHDEKYVLSWKEVYTDWITKNPKPDGKPDKFKWYQLQVSTRIMGQTESFEYFKSSPNFTSVWLSFFLIHFAEHADYLSLYKYAGENNILLSQAVALVFAGTLFPELKNAPQWQKTGCDIINEQTTKLFLKDGMTNDLSLHYHIGIVDGLYDLKRLIQLNKLPDNLLSPELDNVLLKATKVVMHFTYPSYFTKGSKNCSPAFNDSWIKTRSVLNKNFVKYAEMYPDDSELNYMKTYGKGTPPDSKIKTFEYSGFYVLRNGWTPQSTMLAHSNNISSKLEDSSHNQLDNGTFELYHNGRNFFPDSGVCSYMKENDTEVMELRRWFRQTKAHNTMVLGKSEEHEATGSENINKAQGKLVLSEENDNQQLIVTENQGYDNFKHRRAIFYVKRPVEFFAFIDEGFGTATGYSKLYFHLCDETSTNNVNLDIQEAGAHTTFEDNNNLIIRSFGNQDITLKPFEGRISYQTDRKYSVRKAYSLIMEKKKNAPVRYITILYPVTTASNHKINAIFTDNPSNSDNVSIEVTIDNETYSLNYQL
;
A
#
# COMPACT_ATOMS: atom_id res chain seq x y z
N MET A 1 -14.54 -25.04 -33.64
CA MET A 1 -14.55 -25.48 -32.23
C MET A 1 -13.29 -24.92 -31.55
N ASN A 2 -13.42 -24.41 -30.32
CA ASN A 2 -12.35 -23.91 -29.42
C ASN A 2 -11.34 -22.86 -29.91
N CYS A 3 -11.56 -21.60 -29.52
CA CYS A 3 -10.58 -20.51 -29.29
C CYS A 3 -11.37 -19.25 -28.85
N LYS A 4 -11.00 -18.41 -27.87
CA LYS A 4 -9.86 -18.34 -26.92
C LYS A 4 -10.36 -17.74 -25.59
N ASN A 5 -9.85 -18.21 -24.45
CA ASN A 5 -9.84 -17.40 -23.22
C ASN A 5 -8.61 -16.48 -23.23
N ARG A 6 -8.78 -15.23 -22.78
CA ARG A 6 -7.70 -14.30 -22.41
C ARG A 6 -8.15 -13.39 -21.27
N PHE A 7 -7.86 -13.79 -20.04
CA PHE A 7 -7.77 -12.82 -18.95
C PHE A 7 -6.47 -12.01 -19.13
N ARG A 8 -6.57 -10.69 -18.94
CA ARG A 8 -5.44 -9.77 -18.75
C ARG A 8 -5.83 -8.82 -17.63
N ILE A 9 -5.24 -9.00 -16.46
CA ILE A 9 -5.39 -8.09 -15.32
C ILE A 9 -4.15 -7.22 -15.30
N ASN A 10 -4.32 -5.91 -15.49
CA ASN A 10 -3.29 -4.90 -15.31
C ASN A 10 -3.77 -3.97 -14.19
N ILE A 11 -3.03 -3.86 -13.09
CA ILE A 11 -3.37 -2.99 -11.95
C ILE A 11 -2.29 -1.92 -11.83
N TRP A 12 -2.70 -0.66 -11.99
CA TRP A 12 -1.85 0.51 -11.75
C TRP A 12 -2.40 1.25 -10.53
N LEU A 13 -1.77 1.06 -9.36
CA LEU A 13 -2.04 1.89 -8.19
C LEU A 13 -1.31 3.22 -8.35
N PHE A 14 -2.06 4.33 -8.26
CA PHE A 14 -1.51 5.67 -8.06
C PHE A 14 -2.03 6.20 -6.73
N LEU A 15 -1.13 6.41 -5.77
CA LEU A 15 -1.42 6.99 -4.48
C LEU A 15 -0.31 8.02 -4.17
N ILE A 16 -0.68 9.30 -4.14
CA ILE A 16 0.26 10.42 -4.05
C ILE A 16 0.29 10.94 -2.61
N ILE A 17 1.48 11.10 -2.05
CA ILE A 17 1.71 11.76 -0.76
C ILE A 17 2.68 12.91 -0.99
N THR A 18 2.24 14.14 -0.71
CA THR A 18 3.09 15.33 -0.75
C THR A 18 3.67 15.67 0.63
N LEU A 19 4.73 16.49 0.61
CA LEU A 19 5.44 17.02 1.77
C LEU A 19 5.69 18.52 1.53
N ALA A 20 5.69 19.33 2.60
CA ALA A 20 5.81 20.78 2.53
C ALA A 20 7.09 21.31 3.22
N GLY A 21 7.45 22.56 2.94
CA GLY A 21 8.58 23.27 3.55
C GLY A 21 8.41 24.80 3.47
N CYS A 22 8.64 25.46 4.61
CA CYS A 22 8.53 26.91 4.86
C CYS A 22 9.68 27.73 4.19
N THR A 23 9.61 29.07 4.02
CA THR A 23 8.56 30.07 4.37
C THR A 23 8.41 31.13 3.22
N ASP A 24 8.30 32.48 3.30
CA ASP A 24 8.47 33.52 4.35
C ASP A 24 7.74 34.87 4.00
N ASN A 25 7.94 35.92 4.81
CA ASN A 25 7.29 37.25 4.77
C ASN A 25 7.66 38.09 3.51
N ASP A 26 6.88 39.07 3.02
CA ASP A 26 6.34 40.28 3.68
C ASP A 26 4.98 40.79 3.13
N ILE A 27 4.33 41.72 3.86
CA ILE A 27 2.98 42.28 3.60
C ILE A 27 3.01 43.77 3.19
N PRO A 28 2.21 44.18 2.18
CA PRO A 28 1.60 45.52 2.18
C PRO A 28 0.05 45.51 2.17
N GLN A 29 -0.54 46.67 2.48
CA GLN A 29 -1.93 46.86 2.91
C GLN A 29 -3.01 46.88 1.80
N LYS A 30 -4.27 46.75 2.26
CA LYS A 30 -5.53 46.92 1.53
C LYS A 30 -5.64 48.23 0.73
N GLU A 31 -6.44 48.19 -0.33
CA GLU A 31 -7.40 49.25 -0.63
C GLU A 31 -8.83 48.65 -0.65
N ASN A 32 -9.81 49.39 -0.13
CA ASN A 32 -11.22 49.05 -0.27
C ASN A 32 -11.74 49.57 -1.63
N ASN A 33 -12.60 48.80 -2.30
CA ASN A 33 -13.54 49.33 -3.28
C ASN A 33 -14.88 48.61 -3.10
N ASP A 34 -15.92 49.36 -2.73
CA ASP A 34 -17.26 48.83 -2.54
C ASP A 34 -17.88 48.44 -3.89
N ILE A 35 -18.31 47.18 -4.00
CA ILE A 35 -19.01 46.66 -5.18
C ILE A 35 -20.52 46.66 -4.87
N PRO A 36 -21.38 47.27 -5.70
CA PRO A 36 -22.82 47.28 -5.46
C PRO A 36 -23.40 45.85 -5.53
N PRO A 37 -24.51 45.58 -4.81
CA PRO A 37 -25.10 44.24 -4.74
C PRO A 37 -25.51 43.77 -6.14
N LYS A 38 -25.03 42.58 -6.52
CA LYS A 38 -25.59 41.84 -7.66
C LYS A 38 -26.93 41.27 -7.24
N GLU A 39 -27.87 41.24 -8.18
CA GLU A 39 -29.10 40.47 -8.06
C GLU A 39 -28.76 38.98 -7.88
N GLU A 40 -29.55 38.26 -7.07
CA GLU A 40 -29.33 36.84 -6.81
C GLU A 40 -29.57 36.01 -8.08
N PRO A 41 -28.68 35.06 -8.44
CA PRO A 41 -28.86 34.24 -9.63
C PRO A 41 -30.03 33.27 -9.42
N THR A 42 -31.11 33.44 -10.18
CA THR A 42 -32.26 32.53 -10.14
C THR A 42 -31.83 31.11 -10.54
N PRO A 43 -32.08 30.06 -9.72
CA PRO A 43 -31.77 28.69 -10.10
C PRO A 43 -32.52 28.24 -11.38
N PRO A 44 -31.97 27.29 -12.14
CA PRO A 44 -32.73 26.58 -13.18
C PRO A 44 -33.85 25.75 -12.52
N LYS A 45 -34.86 25.35 -13.31
CA LYS A 45 -35.98 24.57 -12.79
C LYS A 45 -35.51 23.23 -12.21
N GLU A 46 -35.68 23.09 -10.90
CA GLU A 46 -35.50 21.84 -10.18
C GLU A 46 -36.61 20.82 -10.55
N ASP A 47 -36.27 19.53 -10.62
CA ASP A 47 -37.26 18.47 -10.85
C ASP A 47 -38.18 18.31 -9.63
N THR A 48 -39.45 18.00 -9.89
CA THR A 48 -40.56 18.25 -8.95
C THR A 48 -40.55 17.39 -7.69
N GLU A 49 -40.88 18.01 -6.55
CA GLU A 49 -40.81 17.45 -5.18
C GLU A 49 -41.58 16.14 -4.98
N GLU A 50 -42.63 15.86 -5.76
CA GLU A 50 -43.36 14.59 -5.74
C GLU A 50 -42.42 13.38 -5.93
N SER A 51 -41.35 13.54 -6.71
CA SER A 51 -40.36 12.50 -7.00
C SER A 51 -39.46 12.10 -5.81
N LEU A 52 -39.32 12.95 -4.79
CA LEU A 52 -38.51 12.64 -3.61
C LEU A 52 -39.19 11.60 -2.72
N PHE A 53 -40.50 11.74 -2.50
CA PHE A 53 -41.29 10.80 -1.69
C PHE A 53 -41.36 9.41 -2.34
N ASP A 54 -41.19 9.32 -3.66
CA ASP A 54 -41.02 8.07 -4.39
C ASP A 54 -39.69 7.35 -4.11
N ILE A 55 -38.66 8.03 -3.61
CA ILE A 55 -37.38 7.41 -3.20
C ILE A 55 -37.16 7.34 -1.67
N LEU A 56 -38.00 7.98 -0.85
CA LEU A 56 -37.92 7.95 0.62
C LEU A 56 -38.72 6.81 1.28
N ASN A 57 -38.07 6.07 2.17
CA ASN A 57 -38.73 5.15 3.09
C ASN A 57 -39.45 5.94 4.19
N LEU A 58 -40.70 6.36 3.93
CA LEU A 58 -41.55 7.05 4.91
C LEU A 58 -41.98 6.17 6.11
N ASP A 59 -41.57 4.90 6.16
CA ASP A 59 -41.68 4.03 7.35
C ASP A 59 -40.38 4.03 8.19
N TYR A 60 -39.38 4.84 7.84
CA TYR A 60 -38.16 5.01 8.64
C TYR A 60 -38.41 5.81 9.93
N SER A 61 -37.73 5.43 11.01
CA SER A 61 -37.92 6.03 12.35
C SER A 61 -37.48 7.50 12.36
N GLY A 62 -38.35 8.38 12.87
CA GLY A 62 -38.15 9.83 12.85
C GLY A 62 -38.79 10.55 11.64
N LEU A 63 -39.32 9.81 10.65
CA LEU A 63 -40.07 10.38 9.52
C LEU A 63 -41.60 10.30 9.69
N GLU A 64 -42.11 9.99 10.89
CA GLU A 64 -43.53 9.75 11.14
C GLU A 64 -44.38 10.99 10.85
N GLU A 65 -43.90 12.18 11.17
CA GLU A 65 -44.60 13.44 10.88
C GLU A 65 -44.58 13.79 9.38
N VAL A 66 -43.43 13.58 8.72
CA VAL A 66 -43.27 13.73 7.25
C VAL A 66 -44.29 12.84 6.51
N LYS A 67 -44.39 11.58 6.94
CA LYS A 67 -45.34 10.59 6.42
C LYS A 67 -46.80 11.00 6.61
N VAL A 68 -47.14 11.61 7.75
CA VAL A 68 -48.52 12.08 8.03
C VAL A 68 -48.88 13.28 7.16
N LEU A 69 -47.98 14.26 7.03
CA LEU A 69 -48.20 15.47 6.22
C LEU A 69 -48.30 15.14 4.72
N TYR A 70 -47.38 14.32 4.19
CA TYR A 70 -47.44 13.84 2.81
C TYR A 70 -48.75 13.09 2.52
N LYS A 71 -49.21 12.23 3.45
CA LYS A 71 -50.51 11.52 3.31
C LYS A 71 -51.74 12.43 3.44
N ALA A 72 -51.59 13.64 3.97
CA ALA A 72 -52.62 14.67 3.97
C ALA A 72 -52.60 15.56 2.70
N GLY A 73 -51.57 15.42 1.85
CA GLY A 73 -51.34 16.27 0.68
C GLY A 73 -50.59 17.57 0.99
N ASP A 74 -50.03 17.72 2.20
CA ASP A 74 -49.25 18.88 2.62
C ASP A 74 -47.75 18.63 2.37
N ASN A 75 -47.38 18.69 1.08
CA ASN A 75 -46.01 18.42 0.62
C ASN A 75 -45.02 19.46 1.17
N ASP A 76 -45.39 20.75 1.17
CA ASP A 76 -44.57 21.85 1.71
C ASP A 76 -44.19 21.58 3.18
N ALA A 77 -45.17 21.29 4.04
CA ALA A 77 -44.89 21.01 5.44
C ALA A 77 -44.12 19.70 5.62
N ALA A 78 -44.41 18.66 4.84
CA ALA A 78 -43.65 17.41 4.85
C ALA A 78 -42.16 17.66 4.51
N MET A 79 -41.88 18.48 3.50
CA MET A 79 -40.55 18.86 3.07
C MET A 79 -39.80 19.71 4.10
N GLN A 80 -40.48 20.65 4.77
CA GLN A 80 -39.89 21.39 5.90
C GLN A 80 -39.56 20.48 7.09
N LYS A 81 -40.42 19.50 7.38
CA LYS A 81 -40.17 18.51 8.44
C LYS A 81 -39.03 17.54 8.09
N LEU A 82 -38.88 17.18 6.82
CA LEU A 82 -37.75 16.36 6.35
C LEU A 82 -36.41 17.12 6.50
N LEU A 83 -36.39 18.42 6.17
CA LEU A 83 -35.22 19.27 6.42
C LEU A 83 -34.88 19.35 7.90
N ALA A 84 -35.88 19.61 8.75
CA ALA A 84 -35.70 19.65 10.20
C ALA A 84 -35.19 18.30 10.76
N TYR A 85 -35.67 17.16 10.24
CA TYR A 85 -35.14 15.84 10.59
C TYR A 85 -33.64 15.73 10.28
N TYR A 86 -33.21 15.97 9.04
CA TYR A 86 -31.80 15.83 8.66
C TYR A 86 -30.86 16.80 9.38
N GLN A 87 -31.32 18.03 9.65
CA GLN A 87 -30.59 19.02 10.43
C GLN A 87 -30.35 18.58 11.88
N ASN A 88 -31.30 17.88 12.50
CA ASN A 88 -31.24 17.47 13.91
C ASN A 88 -30.82 16.00 14.12
N ARG A 89 -30.62 15.21 13.06
CA ARG A 89 -30.21 13.80 13.11
C ARG A 89 -28.78 13.65 13.68
N THR A 90 -28.66 13.00 14.85
CA THR A 90 -27.40 12.76 15.58
C THR A 90 -26.89 11.32 15.52
N GLU A 91 -27.77 10.33 15.35
CA GLU A 91 -27.44 8.89 15.51
C GLU A 91 -26.62 8.29 14.35
N ILE A 92 -26.34 9.08 13.32
CA ILE A 92 -25.64 8.67 12.10
C ILE A 92 -24.44 9.60 11.91
N LEU A 93 -23.24 9.01 11.89
CA LEU A 93 -21.98 9.73 12.03
C LEU A 93 -21.05 9.41 10.85
N ASN A 94 -20.82 10.38 9.98
CA ASN A 94 -19.83 10.25 8.92
C ASN A 94 -18.40 10.33 9.51
N PRO A 95 -17.57 9.28 9.40
CA PRO A 95 -16.22 9.27 9.97
C PRO A 95 -15.27 10.24 9.25
N ASN A 96 -15.57 10.71 8.04
CA ASN A 96 -14.64 11.50 7.24
C ASN A 96 -14.74 13.02 7.50
N LEU A 97 -15.61 13.43 8.42
CA LEU A 97 -15.75 14.83 8.82
C LEU A 97 -14.51 15.34 9.58
N SER A 98 -14.01 16.50 9.17
CA SER A 98 -12.95 17.23 9.87
C SER A 98 -13.09 18.72 9.61
N ALA A 99 -13.16 19.55 10.66
CA ALA A 99 -13.18 21.00 10.53
C ALA A 99 -11.83 21.58 10.04
N THR A 100 -10.71 20.91 10.27
CA THR A 100 -9.39 21.47 9.95
C THR A 100 -9.15 21.59 8.44
N LEU A 101 -8.74 22.79 8.01
CA LEU A 101 -8.11 23.08 6.72
C LEU A 101 -6.71 23.65 6.95
N ASN A 102 -5.79 23.39 6.02
CA ASN A 102 -4.56 24.20 5.88
C ASN A 102 -4.72 25.28 4.79
N GLU A 103 -3.80 26.25 4.76
CA GLU A 103 -3.83 27.40 3.85
C GLU A 103 -3.98 27.03 2.36
N THR A 104 -3.39 25.91 1.93
CA THR A 104 -3.52 25.43 0.53
C THR A 104 -4.92 24.86 0.25
N GLU A 105 -5.51 24.14 1.21
CA GLU A 105 -6.87 23.61 1.07
C GLU A 105 -7.94 24.70 1.14
N GLN A 106 -7.72 25.71 1.99
CA GLN A 106 -8.52 26.94 2.04
C GLN A 106 -8.42 27.69 0.70
N GLY A 107 -7.20 27.85 0.16
CA GLY A 107 -6.98 28.40 -1.18
C GLY A 107 -7.75 27.65 -2.27
N TYR A 108 -7.75 26.31 -2.25
CA TYR A 108 -8.55 25.50 -3.19
C TYR A 108 -10.07 25.71 -3.05
N ALA A 109 -10.59 25.99 -1.84
CA ALA A 109 -11.99 26.31 -1.61
C ALA A 109 -12.38 27.71 -2.14
N ASP A 110 -11.52 28.72 -1.95
CA ASP A 110 -11.73 30.08 -2.46
C ASP A 110 -11.49 30.19 -3.98
N TYR A 111 -10.52 29.46 -4.53
CA TYR A 111 -10.26 29.42 -5.99
C TYR A 111 -11.45 28.80 -6.76
N ALA A 112 -12.15 27.82 -6.21
CA ALA A 112 -13.32 27.23 -6.87
C ALA A 112 -14.44 28.27 -7.16
N ILE A 113 -14.54 29.34 -6.36
CA ILE A 113 -15.51 30.44 -6.56
C ILE A 113 -15.02 31.42 -7.65
N ASN A 114 -13.71 31.61 -7.77
CA ASN A 114 -13.10 32.60 -8.65
C ASN A 114 -12.69 31.98 -9.99
N GLU A 115 -13.41 32.32 -11.06
CA GLU A 115 -13.18 31.81 -12.42
C GLU A 115 -13.28 30.27 -12.52
N TYR A 116 -14.04 29.62 -11.64
CA TYR A 116 -14.19 28.15 -11.56
C TYR A 116 -12.84 27.41 -11.53
N ARG A 117 -11.90 27.86 -10.70
CA ARG A 117 -10.55 27.27 -10.58
C ARG A 117 -10.59 26.03 -9.69
N PHE A 118 -11.16 24.96 -10.24
CA PHE A 118 -11.41 23.71 -9.54
C PHE A 118 -10.14 22.90 -9.30
N TYR A 119 -9.87 22.58 -8.03
CA TYR A 119 -8.75 21.71 -7.66
C TYR A 119 -8.99 20.26 -8.13
N VAL A 120 -8.08 19.76 -8.98
CA VAL A 120 -8.08 18.39 -9.48
C VAL A 120 -7.08 17.54 -8.70
N ASN A 121 -5.78 17.80 -8.86
CA ASN A 121 -4.70 17.33 -7.98
C ASN A 121 -3.43 18.18 -8.20
N ASP A 122 -2.43 18.02 -7.32
CA ASP A 122 -1.15 18.73 -7.35
C ASP A 122 -0.32 18.60 -8.66
N ASN A 123 -0.58 17.61 -9.52
CA ASN A 123 0.08 17.51 -10.83
C ASN A 123 -0.49 18.50 -11.86
N TYR A 124 -1.75 18.93 -11.70
CA TYR A 124 -2.52 19.70 -12.67
C TYR A 124 -2.89 21.11 -12.17
N LEU A 125 -1.90 21.84 -11.70
CA LEU A 125 -2.02 23.24 -11.29
C LEU A 125 -1.48 24.16 -12.40
N GLU A 126 -2.14 25.30 -12.60
CA GLU A 126 -1.69 26.38 -13.49
C GLU A 126 -0.42 27.03 -12.93
N ASP A 127 -0.38 27.23 -11.62
CA ASP A 127 0.83 27.60 -10.88
C ASP A 127 1.09 26.59 -9.76
N LYS A 128 2.17 25.80 -9.91
CA LYS A 128 2.57 24.77 -8.94
C LYS A 128 3.22 25.34 -7.68
N THR A 129 3.73 26.57 -7.73
CA THR A 129 4.38 27.27 -6.62
C THR A 129 3.33 27.96 -5.74
N ARG A 130 2.42 28.72 -6.37
CA ARG A 130 1.30 29.41 -5.69
C ARG A 130 0.06 28.54 -5.46
N LYS A 131 0.11 27.26 -5.85
CA LYS A 131 -0.99 26.28 -5.72
C LYS A 131 -2.31 26.75 -6.36
N ILE A 132 -2.23 27.29 -7.57
CA ILE A 132 -3.40 27.82 -8.29
C ILE A 132 -3.90 26.78 -9.30
N PRO A 133 -5.16 26.29 -9.20
CA PRO A 133 -5.76 25.43 -10.22
C PRO A 133 -6.05 26.22 -11.51
N TYR A 134 -6.10 25.50 -12.64
CA TYR A 134 -6.56 26.06 -13.92
C TYR A 134 -8.01 26.53 -13.82
N SER A 135 -8.33 27.63 -14.50
CA SER A 135 -9.72 28.08 -14.67
C SER A 135 -10.46 27.21 -15.69
N LEU A 136 -11.73 26.90 -15.40
CA LEU A 136 -12.66 26.24 -16.34
C LEU A 136 -13.70 27.23 -16.90
N GLN A 137 -13.50 28.54 -16.74
CA GLN A 137 -14.45 29.55 -17.18
C GLN A 137 -14.37 29.84 -18.68
N ASN A 138 -15.50 29.71 -19.37
CA ASN A 138 -15.67 30.18 -20.74
C ASN A 138 -15.79 31.72 -20.80
N ASN A 139 -15.59 32.31 -21.99
CA ASN A 139 -15.74 33.75 -22.22
C ASN A 139 -17.15 34.30 -21.88
N ASP A 140 -18.18 33.45 -21.89
CA ASP A 140 -19.56 33.77 -21.51
C ASP A 140 -19.84 33.60 -20.00
N LYS A 141 -18.80 33.26 -19.22
CA LYS A 141 -18.83 32.95 -17.78
C LYS A 141 -19.54 31.64 -17.41
N THR A 142 -19.75 30.72 -18.36
CA THR A 142 -20.19 29.35 -18.07
C THR A 142 -19.03 28.42 -17.69
N ILE A 143 -19.33 27.32 -17.01
CA ILE A 143 -18.36 26.24 -16.71
C ILE A 143 -18.14 25.35 -17.94
N ASN A 144 -16.87 25.13 -18.30
CA ASN A 144 -16.43 24.20 -19.35
C ASN A 144 -16.00 22.84 -18.77
N TRP A 145 -16.94 21.91 -18.62
CA TRP A 145 -16.66 20.56 -18.12
C TRP A 145 -15.77 19.69 -19.02
N GLU A 146 -15.56 20.07 -20.28
CA GLU A 146 -14.66 19.38 -21.24
C GLU A 146 -13.24 19.99 -21.27
N PHE A 147 -12.96 21.01 -20.45
CA PHE A 147 -11.64 21.64 -20.36
C PHE A 147 -10.55 20.60 -20.01
N ALA A 148 -9.38 20.74 -20.63
CA ALA A 148 -8.18 19.98 -20.29
C ALA A 148 -6.93 20.85 -20.51
N PRO A 149 -6.00 20.94 -19.55
CA PRO A 149 -4.73 21.63 -19.73
C PRO A 149 -3.92 21.07 -20.90
N LYS A 150 -3.19 21.93 -21.61
CA LYS A 150 -2.39 21.53 -22.76
C LYS A 150 -1.32 20.50 -22.36
N GLY A 151 -1.46 19.28 -22.85
CA GLY A 151 -0.55 18.17 -22.53
C GLY A 151 -0.92 17.37 -21.29
N ALA A 152 -2.08 17.64 -20.67
CA ALA A 152 -2.67 16.72 -19.71
C ALA A 152 -3.09 15.40 -20.37
N ASP A 153 -3.10 14.33 -19.58
CA ASP A 153 -3.60 13.02 -19.96
C ASP A 153 -5.06 12.82 -19.52
N ASN A 154 -5.63 11.67 -19.87
CA ASN A 154 -7.03 11.32 -19.56
C ASN A 154 -7.35 11.33 -18.06
N GLU A 155 -6.35 11.29 -17.17
CA GLU A 155 -6.54 11.38 -15.73
C GLU A 155 -6.94 12.79 -15.27
N TYR A 156 -6.65 13.88 -16.00
CA TYR A 156 -7.19 15.21 -15.66
C TYR A 156 -8.73 15.21 -15.76
N GLN A 157 -9.25 14.86 -16.93
CA GLN A 157 -10.70 14.86 -17.20
C GLN A 157 -11.44 13.91 -16.26
N LYS A 158 -10.89 12.72 -16.02
CA LYS A 158 -11.37 11.80 -14.98
C LYS A 158 -11.38 12.42 -13.58
N GLN A 159 -10.37 13.18 -13.18
CA GLN A 159 -10.24 13.65 -11.79
C GLN A 159 -11.02 14.95 -11.54
N LEU A 160 -11.26 15.75 -12.57
CA LEU A 160 -12.22 16.87 -12.55
C LEU A 160 -13.61 16.41 -12.08
N HIS A 161 -14.12 15.30 -12.64
CA HIS A 161 -15.44 14.74 -12.29
C HIS A 161 -15.45 13.97 -10.94
N ARG A 162 -14.42 14.11 -10.09
CA ARG A 162 -14.45 13.68 -8.67
C ARG A 162 -14.91 14.78 -7.71
N HIS A 163 -14.95 16.04 -8.16
CA HIS A 163 -15.39 17.20 -7.37
C HIS A 163 -14.58 17.45 -6.08
N ASN A 164 -13.27 17.19 -6.12
CA ASN A 164 -12.36 17.22 -4.96
C ASN A 164 -12.34 18.53 -4.15
N TRP A 165 -12.82 19.65 -4.71
CA TRP A 165 -12.91 20.95 -4.02
C TRP A 165 -14.21 21.13 -3.21
N MET A 166 -15.30 20.42 -3.52
CA MET A 166 -16.60 20.64 -2.85
C MET A 166 -16.53 20.31 -1.33
N PRO A 167 -15.90 19.21 -0.87
CA PRO A 167 -15.68 18.99 0.56
C PRO A 167 -14.79 20.05 1.20
N LEU A 168 -13.87 20.68 0.46
CA LEU A 168 -13.03 21.76 0.98
C LEU A 168 -13.85 23.05 1.17
N GLN A 169 -14.78 23.35 0.26
CA GLN A 169 -15.75 24.43 0.45
C GLN A 169 -16.66 24.18 1.67
N GLY A 170 -17.09 22.93 1.90
CA GLY A 170 -17.82 22.56 3.12
C GLY A 170 -17.02 22.78 4.41
N LYS A 171 -15.74 22.41 4.42
CA LYS A 171 -14.83 22.68 5.56
C LYS A 171 -14.59 24.19 5.76
N ALA A 172 -14.45 24.95 4.69
CA ALA A 172 -14.28 26.40 4.76
C ALA A 172 -15.54 27.08 5.33
N TYR A 173 -16.73 26.59 4.95
CA TYR A 173 -18.00 26.99 5.55
C TYR A 173 -18.11 26.66 7.04
N GLN A 174 -17.69 25.48 7.47
CA GLN A 174 -17.69 25.10 8.89
C GLN A 174 -16.75 25.96 9.75
N ASN A 175 -15.66 26.50 9.18
CA ASN A 175 -14.73 27.38 9.90
C ASN A 175 -15.11 28.87 9.88
N LEU A 176 -15.77 29.33 8.81
CA LEU A 176 -15.96 30.77 8.53
C LEU A 176 -17.44 31.20 8.53
N HIS A 177 -18.37 30.25 8.41
CA HIS A 177 -19.81 30.46 8.24
C HIS A 177 -20.17 31.45 7.09
N ASP A 178 -19.31 31.51 6.08
CA ASP A 178 -19.44 32.37 4.91
C ASP A 178 -20.27 31.67 3.84
N GLU A 179 -21.51 32.12 3.66
CA GLU A 179 -22.51 31.51 2.77
C GLU A 179 -22.07 31.47 1.29
N LYS A 180 -21.01 32.19 0.88
CA LYS A 180 -20.46 32.08 -0.49
C LYS A 180 -20.08 30.64 -0.88
N TYR A 181 -19.66 29.82 0.09
CA TYR A 181 -19.22 28.44 -0.17
C TYR A 181 -20.39 27.52 -0.50
N VAL A 182 -21.50 27.62 0.23
CA VAL A 182 -22.71 26.82 -0.04
C VAL A 182 -23.38 27.31 -1.34
N LEU A 183 -23.40 28.62 -1.59
CA LEU A 183 -23.92 29.18 -2.85
C LEU A 183 -23.10 28.70 -4.07
N SER A 184 -21.76 28.72 -3.98
CA SER A 184 -20.87 28.18 -5.00
C SER A 184 -21.04 26.66 -5.20
N TRP A 185 -21.20 25.90 -4.12
CA TRP A 185 -21.49 24.46 -4.22
C TRP A 185 -22.83 24.21 -4.93
N LYS A 186 -23.89 24.94 -4.56
CA LYS A 186 -25.22 24.85 -5.20
C LYS A 186 -25.15 25.14 -6.69
N GLU A 187 -24.54 26.26 -7.08
CA GLU A 187 -24.33 26.64 -8.49
C GLU A 187 -23.60 25.55 -9.28
N VAL A 188 -22.41 25.16 -8.81
CA VAL A 188 -21.50 24.27 -9.55
C VAL A 188 -22.02 22.83 -9.60
N TYR A 189 -22.67 22.34 -8.54
CA TYR A 189 -23.26 21.00 -8.54
C TYR A 189 -24.49 20.93 -9.45
N THR A 190 -25.34 21.96 -9.46
CA THR A 190 -26.50 22.04 -10.36
C THR A 190 -26.05 22.07 -11.83
N ASP A 191 -25.07 22.94 -12.16
CA ASP A 191 -24.51 23.01 -13.52
C ASP A 191 -23.83 21.69 -13.95
N TRP A 192 -23.16 20.99 -13.02
CA TRP A 192 -22.60 19.67 -13.30
C TRP A 192 -23.70 18.65 -13.62
N ILE A 193 -24.73 18.54 -12.80
CA ILE A 193 -25.87 17.62 -13.03
C ILE A 193 -26.52 17.90 -14.38
N THR A 194 -26.87 19.16 -14.67
CA THR A 194 -27.55 19.56 -15.92
C THR A 194 -26.72 19.24 -17.17
N LYS A 195 -25.39 19.43 -17.12
CA LYS A 195 -24.50 19.21 -18.28
C LYS A 195 -23.88 17.81 -18.37
N ASN A 196 -24.00 16.99 -17.33
CA ASN A 196 -23.38 15.66 -17.25
C ASN A 196 -24.38 14.58 -16.79
N PRO A 197 -25.58 14.48 -17.42
CA PRO A 197 -26.62 13.55 -17.00
C PRO A 197 -26.14 12.09 -17.00
N LYS A 198 -26.78 11.28 -16.16
CA LYS A 198 -26.56 9.83 -16.09
C LYS A 198 -26.71 9.19 -17.48
N PRO A 199 -25.74 8.38 -17.96
CA PRO A 199 -25.83 7.76 -19.28
C PRO A 199 -26.83 6.60 -19.29
N ASP A 200 -27.60 6.49 -20.37
CA ASP A 200 -28.44 5.32 -20.63
C ASP A 200 -27.57 4.07 -20.84
N GLY A 201 -27.56 3.20 -19.82
CA GLY A 201 -26.81 1.96 -19.83
C GLY A 201 -25.37 2.11 -19.31
N LYS A 202 -24.41 1.60 -20.09
CA LYS A 202 -23.07 1.27 -19.58
C LYS A 202 -22.23 2.51 -19.18
N PRO A 203 -21.30 2.36 -18.21
CA PRO A 203 -20.31 3.37 -17.86
C PRO A 203 -19.52 3.96 -19.03
N ASP A 204 -19.35 5.28 -18.97
CA ASP A 204 -18.41 6.03 -19.79
C ASP A 204 -16.96 5.92 -19.24
N LYS A 205 -16.04 6.74 -19.74
CA LYS A 205 -14.59 6.66 -19.43
C LYS A 205 -14.07 7.76 -18.48
N PHE A 206 -14.91 8.73 -18.13
CA PHE A 206 -14.53 10.00 -17.50
C PHE A 206 -15.50 10.48 -16.41
N LYS A 207 -16.81 10.57 -16.68
CA LYS A 207 -17.83 11.24 -15.84
C LYS A 207 -18.54 10.24 -14.93
N TRP A 208 -19.13 9.21 -15.51
CA TRP A 208 -19.84 8.14 -14.83
C TRP A 208 -19.05 6.81 -14.80
N TYR A 209 -17.73 6.90 -14.93
CA TYR A 209 -16.84 5.78 -14.58
C TYR A 209 -16.88 5.52 -13.06
N GLN A 210 -16.87 4.26 -12.63
CA GLN A 210 -17.18 3.89 -11.24
C GLN A 210 -16.27 4.56 -10.19
N LEU A 211 -15.00 4.82 -10.49
CA LEU A 211 -14.08 5.50 -9.58
C LEU A 211 -14.49 6.96 -9.30
N GLN A 212 -15.11 7.62 -10.27
CA GLN A 212 -15.58 8.99 -10.16
C GLN A 212 -16.91 9.04 -9.41
N VAL A 213 -17.85 8.17 -9.76
CA VAL A 213 -19.14 8.07 -9.05
C VAL A 213 -18.92 7.74 -7.57
N SER A 214 -18.03 6.79 -7.26
CA SER A 214 -17.67 6.46 -5.88
C SER A 214 -16.99 7.61 -5.13
N THR A 215 -16.05 8.33 -5.76
CA THR A 215 -15.43 9.50 -5.11
C THR A 215 -16.45 10.62 -4.87
N ARG A 216 -17.36 10.87 -5.83
CA ARG A 216 -18.43 11.85 -5.67
C ARG A 216 -19.39 11.49 -4.54
N ILE A 217 -19.78 10.22 -4.40
CA ILE A 217 -20.61 9.77 -3.26
C ILE A 217 -19.93 10.08 -1.93
N MET A 218 -18.64 9.73 -1.77
CA MET A 218 -17.88 10.04 -0.54
C MET A 218 -17.87 11.55 -0.27
N GLY A 219 -17.51 12.37 -1.26
CA GLY A 219 -17.48 13.83 -1.15
C GLY A 219 -18.85 14.47 -0.92
N GLN A 220 -19.93 13.89 -1.46
CA GLN A 220 -21.31 14.31 -1.20
C GLN A 220 -21.72 13.99 0.24
N THR A 221 -21.32 12.85 0.81
CA THR A 221 -21.59 12.54 2.23
C THR A 221 -20.86 13.47 3.21
N GLU A 222 -19.67 13.97 2.84
CA GLU A 222 -19.00 15.05 3.58
C GLU A 222 -19.71 16.39 3.41
N SER A 223 -19.93 16.81 2.16
CA SER A 223 -20.51 18.13 1.82
C SER A 223 -21.91 18.32 2.40
N PHE A 224 -22.73 17.26 2.43
CA PHE A 224 -24.05 17.27 3.06
C PHE A 224 -23.98 17.66 4.54
N GLU A 225 -23.20 16.92 5.33
CA GLU A 225 -23.09 17.16 6.78
C GLU A 225 -22.41 18.51 7.08
N TYR A 226 -21.50 18.99 6.22
CA TYR A 226 -20.92 20.33 6.34
C TYR A 226 -21.91 21.47 6.01
N PHE A 227 -22.84 21.29 5.08
CA PHE A 227 -23.72 22.37 4.60
C PHE A 227 -25.16 22.32 5.12
N LYS A 228 -25.66 21.20 5.65
CA LYS A 228 -27.08 21.03 6.02
C LYS A 228 -27.65 22.08 6.99
N SER A 229 -26.80 22.70 7.80
CA SER A 229 -27.18 23.74 8.78
C SER A 229 -27.27 25.15 8.19
N SER A 230 -26.92 25.36 6.92
CA SER A 230 -26.99 26.66 6.26
C SER A 230 -28.44 27.11 6.00
N PRO A 231 -28.78 28.40 6.16
CA PRO A 231 -30.06 28.95 5.72
C PRO A 231 -30.29 28.83 4.19
N ASN A 232 -29.22 28.69 3.40
CA ASN A 232 -29.29 28.43 1.96
C ASN A 232 -29.51 26.95 1.62
N PHE A 233 -29.41 26.04 2.59
CA PHE A 233 -29.78 24.63 2.46
C PHE A 233 -31.30 24.47 2.65
N THR A 234 -32.05 24.89 1.64
CA THR A 234 -33.53 24.86 1.66
C THR A 234 -34.09 23.44 1.51
N SER A 235 -35.39 23.28 1.78
CA SER A 235 -36.10 22.01 1.56
C SER A 235 -36.08 21.56 0.10
N VAL A 236 -36.18 22.51 -0.84
CA VAL A 236 -36.06 22.26 -2.29
C VAL A 236 -34.65 21.79 -2.65
N TRP A 237 -33.61 22.41 -2.07
CA TRP A 237 -32.23 21.97 -2.26
C TRP A 237 -31.97 20.57 -1.67
N LEU A 238 -32.58 20.25 -0.52
CA LEU A 238 -32.54 18.90 0.05
C LEU A 238 -33.16 17.86 -0.91
N SER A 239 -34.29 18.21 -1.55
CA SER A 239 -34.92 17.35 -2.57
C SER A 239 -33.96 17.08 -3.74
N PHE A 240 -33.45 18.14 -4.37
CA PHE A 240 -32.50 18.07 -5.47
C PHE A 240 -31.25 17.24 -5.12
N PHE A 241 -30.66 17.51 -3.95
CA PHE A 241 -29.50 16.78 -3.46
C PHE A 241 -29.80 15.28 -3.27
N LEU A 242 -30.88 14.91 -2.58
CA LEU A 242 -31.20 13.51 -2.29
C LEU A 242 -31.56 12.72 -3.56
N ILE A 243 -32.27 13.33 -4.50
CA ILE A 243 -32.60 12.72 -5.80
C ILE A 243 -31.32 12.38 -6.57
N HIS A 244 -30.40 13.33 -6.73
CA HIS A 244 -29.16 13.08 -7.48
C HIS A 244 -28.12 12.28 -6.70
N PHE A 245 -28.13 12.31 -5.36
CA PHE A 245 -27.34 11.40 -4.53
C PHE A 245 -27.80 9.94 -4.71
N ALA A 246 -29.11 9.69 -4.62
CA ALA A 246 -29.70 8.38 -4.87
C ALA A 246 -29.40 7.91 -6.30
N GLU A 247 -29.48 8.79 -7.29
CA GLU A 247 -29.08 8.48 -8.67
C GLU A 247 -27.63 7.99 -8.79
N HIS A 248 -26.69 8.62 -8.07
CA HIS A 248 -25.29 8.18 -8.06
C HIS A 248 -25.14 6.80 -7.40
N ALA A 249 -25.82 6.56 -6.28
CA ALA A 249 -25.72 5.31 -5.54
C ALA A 249 -26.42 4.13 -6.26
N ASP A 250 -27.60 4.35 -6.85
CA ASP A 250 -28.29 3.37 -7.69
C ASP A 250 -27.47 3.02 -8.93
N TYR A 251 -26.92 4.03 -9.61
CA TYR A 251 -26.04 3.81 -10.76
C TYR A 251 -24.81 2.98 -10.39
N LEU A 252 -24.17 3.31 -9.27
CA LEU A 252 -23.00 2.60 -8.79
C LEU A 252 -23.35 1.17 -8.30
N SER A 253 -24.56 0.95 -7.77
CA SER A 253 -25.02 -0.38 -7.37
C SER A 253 -25.41 -1.25 -8.58
N LEU A 254 -25.89 -0.65 -9.66
CA LEU A 254 -26.27 -1.34 -10.90
C LEU A 254 -25.04 -1.76 -11.73
N TYR A 255 -24.00 -0.92 -11.80
CA TYR A 255 -22.83 -1.15 -12.66
C TYR A 255 -21.59 -1.57 -11.88
N LYS A 256 -21.59 -2.79 -11.30
CA LYS A 256 -20.38 -3.43 -10.73
C LYS A 256 -19.21 -3.35 -11.71
N TYR A 257 -18.09 -2.78 -11.26
CA TYR A 257 -16.87 -2.65 -12.05
C TYR A 257 -16.29 -4.04 -12.33
N ALA A 258 -15.97 -4.31 -13.60
CA ALA A 258 -15.60 -5.64 -14.08
C ALA A 258 -14.14 -6.04 -13.82
N GLY A 259 -13.31 -5.14 -13.27
CA GLY A 259 -11.92 -5.44 -12.91
C GLY A 259 -11.77 -5.67 -11.40
N GLU A 260 -11.10 -6.76 -11.02
CA GLU A 260 -10.80 -7.05 -9.61
C GLU A 260 -9.58 -6.23 -9.16
N ASN A 261 -9.80 -4.93 -8.90
CA ASN A 261 -8.76 -3.98 -8.46
C ASN A 261 -9.33 -2.90 -7.53
N ASN A 262 -8.52 -1.91 -7.19
CA ASN A 262 -8.87 -0.81 -6.29
C ASN A 262 -10.15 -0.04 -6.67
N ILE A 263 -10.55 0.00 -7.95
CA ILE A 263 -11.79 0.66 -8.39
C ILE A 263 -13.03 -0.10 -7.87
N LEU A 264 -13.00 -1.43 -7.88
CA LEU A 264 -14.06 -2.26 -7.32
C LEU A 264 -14.16 -2.10 -5.79
N LEU A 265 -13.01 -1.92 -5.12
CA LEU A 265 -12.95 -1.66 -3.68
C LEU A 265 -13.53 -0.27 -3.34
N SER A 266 -13.11 0.79 -4.05
CA SER A 266 -13.68 2.14 -3.88
C SER A 266 -15.19 2.18 -4.16
N GLN A 267 -15.65 1.45 -5.17
CA GLN A 267 -17.07 1.25 -5.45
C GLN A 267 -17.81 0.60 -4.28
N ALA A 268 -17.25 -0.48 -3.72
CA ALA A 268 -17.87 -1.19 -2.61
C ALA A 268 -17.96 -0.34 -1.34
N VAL A 269 -16.88 0.35 -0.97
CA VAL A 269 -16.85 1.25 0.20
C VAL A 269 -17.83 2.40 0.04
N ALA A 270 -17.88 3.06 -1.12
CA ALA A 270 -18.83 4.14 -1.37
C ALA A 270 -20.30 3.69 -1.30
N LEU A 271 -20.61 2.46 -1.73
CA LEU A 271 -21.96 1.89 -1.60
C LEU A 271 -22.34 1.58 -0.14
N VAL A 272 -21.39 1.12 0.70
CA VAL A 272 -21.64 0.99 2.14
C VAL A 272 -21.80 2.37 2.79
N PHE A 273 -20.99 3.37 2.44
CA PHE A 273 -21.14 4.74 2.92
C PHE A 273 -22.52 5.31 2.58
N ALA A 274 -22.95 5.25 1.31
CA ALA A 274 -24.27 5.72 0.88
C ALA A 274 -25.41 5.04 1.64
N GLY A 275 -25.38 3.71 1.72
CA GLY A 275 -26.43 2.93 2.38
C GLY A 275 -26.45 3.07 3.92
N THR A 276 -25.36 3.52 4.54
CA THR A 276 -25.24 3.70 6.00
C THR A 276 -25.52 5.14 6.43
N LEU A 277 -25.17 6.13 5.61
CA LEU A 277 -25.31 7.56 5.94
C LEU A 277 -26.64 8.17 5.45
N PHE A 278 -27.36 7.51 4.54
CA PHE A 278 -28.71 7.88 4.09
C PHE A 278 -29.69 6.68 4.09
N PRO A 279 -29.85 5.96 5.21
CA PRO A 279 -30.73 4.78 5.31
C PRO A 279 -32.22 5.10 5.19
N GLU A 280 -32.59 6.38 5.15
CA GLU A 280 -33.94 6.86 4.86
C GLU A 280 -34.36 6.64 3.39
N LEU A 281 -33.42 6.37 2.48
CA LEU A 281 -33.70 6.14 1.06
C LEU A 281 -34.05 4.67 0.81
N LYS A 282 -35.10 4.39 0.02
CA LYS A 282 -35.67 3.03 -0.20
C LYS A 282 -34.62 2.00 -0.68
N ASN A 283 -33.66 2.45 -1.48
CA ASN A 283 -32.60 1.59 -2.04
C ASN A 283 -31.33 1.51 -1.17
N ALA A 284 -31.23 2.27 -0.08
CA ALA A 284 -30.06 2.29 0.80
C ALA A 284 -29.66 0.89 1.36
N PRO A 285 -30.60 0.02 1.79
CA PRO A 285 -30.26 -1.35 2.18
C PRO A 285 -29.67 -2.18 1.02
N GLN A 286 -30.11 -1.93 -0.22
CA GLN A 286 -29.56 -2.61 -1.39
C GLN A 286 -28.16 -2.10 -1.74
N TRP A 287 -27.90 -0.79 -1.66
CA TRP A 287 -26.55 -0.24 -1.83
C TRP A 287 -25.59 -0.82 -0.79
N GLN A 288 -25.98 -0.77 0.48
CA GLN A 288 -25.20 -1.30 1.60
C GLN A 288 -24.91 -2.79 1.40
N LYS A 289 -25.92 -3.59 1.03
CA LYS A 289 -25.74 -5.01 0.71
C LYS A 289 -24.79 -5.23 -0.46
N THR A 290 -24.97 -4.52 -1.59
CA THR A 290 -24.08 -4.64 -2.77
C THR A 290 -22.62 -4.34 -2.40
N GLY A 291 -22.39 -3.29 -1.60
CA GLY A 291 -21.05 -2.97 -1.10
C GLY A 291 -20.48 -4.06 -0.19
N CYS A 292 -21.24 -4.52 0.79
CA CYS A 292 -20.84 -5.57 1.72
C CYS A 292 -20.57 -6.92 1.03
N ASP A 293 -21.42 -7.33 0.08
CA ASP A 293 -21.22 -8.53 -0.74
C ASP A 293 -19.86 -8.48 -1.47
N ILE A 294 -19.52 -7.33 -2.06
CA ILE A 294 -18.24 -7.12 -2.75
C ILE A 294 -17.07 -7.10 -1.75
N ILE A 295 -17.21 -6.47 -0.59
CA ILE A 295 -16.16 -6.49 0.46
C ILE A 295 -15.89 -7.92 0.93
N ASN A 296 -16.92 -8.73 1.17
CA ASN A 296 -16.76 -10.13 1.56
C ASN A 296 -16.06 -10.95 0.46
N GLU A 297 -16.46 -10.76 -0.80
CA GLU A 297 -15.83 -11.40 -1.97
C GLU A 297 -14.36 -10.99 -2.13
N GLN A 298 -14.06 -9.70 -2.06
CA GLN A 298 -12.71 -9.19 -2.31
C GLN A 298 -11.77 -9.44 -1.12
N THR A 299 -12.24 -9.36 0.13
CA THR A 299 -11.39 -9.67 1.29
C THR A 299 -10.90 -11.12 1.27
N THR A 300 -11.78 -12.08 0.94
CA THR A 300 -11.43 -13.51 0.85
C THR A 300 -10.57 -13.86 -0.38
N LYS A 301 -10.60 -13.04 -1.43
CA LYS A 301 -9.70 -13.15 -2.59
C LYS A 301 -8.34 -12.51 -2.35
N LEU A 302 -8.32 -11.29 -1.83
CA LEU A 302 -7.12 -10.43 -1.75
C LEU A 302 -6.22 -10.77 -0.57
N PHE A 303 -6.77 -11.13 0.59
CA PHE A 303 -5.98 -11.41 1.79
C PHE A 303 -5.76 -12.92 1.99
N LEU A 304 -4.52 -13.27 2.32
CA LEU A 304 -4.11 -14.59 2.75
C LEU A 304 -4.37 -14.76 4.25
N LYS A 305 -4.41 -16.00 4.74
CA LYS A 305 -4.82 -16.31 6.12
C LYS A 305 -3.89 -15.77 7.22
N ASP A 306 -2.67 -15.39 6.84
CA ASP A 306 -1.66 -14.72 7.68
C ASP A 306 -1.81 -13.18 7.70
N GLY A 307 -2.68 -12.61 6.87
CA GLY A 307 -2.95 -11.18 6.74
C GLY A 307 -2.22 -10.48 5.58
N MET A 308 -1.27 -11.13 4.91
CA MET A 308 -0.60 -10.53 3.75
C MET A 308 -1.54 -10.57 2.52
N THR A 309 -1.38 -9.63 1.59
CA THR A 309 -2.18 -9.62 0.34
C THR A 309 -1.55 -10.53 -0.72
N ASN A 310 -2.38 -11.15 -1.57
CA ASN A 310 -1.99 -12.16 -2.57
C ASN A 310 -1.08 -11.66 -3.74
N ASP A 311 -0.73 -10.37 -3.73
CA ASP A 311 0.28 -9.75 -4.60
C ASP A 311 1.68 -9.71 -3.98
N LEU A 312 1.80 -10.05 -2.68
CA LEU A 312 3.05 -10.29 -1.96
C LEU A 312 4.04 -9.12 -1.91
N SER A 313 3.61 -7.92 -2.32
CA SER A 313 4.32 -6.65 -2.14
C SER A 313 3.76 -5.85 -0.98
N LEU A 314 4.65 -5.41 -0.08
CA LEU A 314 4.32 -4.51 1.04
C LEU A 314 3.73 -3.17 0.55
N HIS A 315 4.09 -2.68 -0.64
CA HIS A 315 3.51 -1.43 -1.16
C HIS A 315 2.02 -1.57 -1.47
N TYR A 316 1.65 -2.59 -2.24
CA TYR A 316 0.27 -2.85 -2.63
C TYR A 316 -0.57 -3.26 -1.41
N HIS A 317 0.01 -4.05 -0.51
CA HIS A 317 -0.57 -4.41 0.77
C HIS A 317 -1.00 -3.17 1.58
N ILE A 318 -0.09 -2.21 1.80
CA ILE A 318 -0.38 -0.94 2.50
C ILE A 318 -1.54 -0.19 1.82
N GLY A 319 -1.56 -0.11 0.49
CA GLY A 319 -2.62 0.57 -0.26
C GLY A 319 -4.00 -0.08 -0.15
N ILE A 320 -4.06 -1.41 -0.07
CA ILE A 320 -5.32 -2.16 0.10
C ILE A 320 -5.86 -2.00 1.53
N VAL A 321 -4.98 -2.01 2.55
CA VAL A 321 -5.37 -1.73 3.95
C VAL A 321 -5.85 -0.28 4.09
N ASP A 322 -5.18 0.68 3.45
CA ASP A 322 -5.59 2.10 3.47
C ASP A 322 -6.99 2.30 2.84
N GLY A 323 -7.29 1.57 1.76
CA GLY A 323 -8.60 1.56 1.10
C GLY A 323 -9.75 0.94 1.91
N LEU A 324 -9.46 0.28 3.03
CA LEU A 324 -10.46 -0.28 3.97
C LEU A 324 -10.55 0.48 5.30
N TYR A 325 -9.73 1.52 5.49
CA TYR A 325 -9.68 2.36 6.69
C TYR A 325 -11.01 3.06 7.00
N ASP A 326 -11.55 3.77 6.02
CA ASP A 326 -12.78 4.55 6.18
C ASP A 326 -14.00 3.65 6.44
N LEU A 327 -14.02 2.45 5.84
CA LEU A 327 -15.03 1.42 6.12
C LEU A 327 -14.98 0.97 7.59
N LYS A 328 -13.79 0.65 8.11
CA LYS A 328 -13.64 0.24 9.51
C LYS A 328 -14.10 1.34 10.47
N ARG A 329 -13.80 2.61 10.17
CA ARG A 329 -14.27 3.76 10.96
C ARG A 329 -15.78 3.98 10.86
N LEU A 330 -16.38 3.80 9.69
CA LEU A 330 -17.84 3.84 9.52
C LEU A 330 -18.53 2.80 10.41
N ILE A 331 -18.00 1.57 10.45
CA ILE A 331 -18.49 0.46 11.28
C ILE A 331 -18.30 0.72 12.79
N GLN A 332 -17.23 1.41 13.18
CA GLN A 332 -16.99 1.79 14.58
C GLN A 332 -17.96 2.88 15.07
N LEU A 333 -18.45 3.74 14.18
CA LEU A 333 -19.35 4.86 14.54
C LEU A 333 -20.84 4.58 14.28
N ASN A 334 -21.19 3.60 13.43
CA ASN A 334 -22.57 3.35 13.00
C ASN A 334 -22.89 1.85 13.05
N LYS A 335 -24.07 1.47 13.57
CA LYS A 335 -24.53 0.08 13.51
C LYS A 335 -24.95 -0.29 12.08
N LEU A 336 -24.12 -1.08 11.38
CA LEU A 336 -24.57 -1.82 10.20
C LEU A 336 -25.60 -2.90 10.56
N PRO A 337 -26.55 -3.25 9.67
CA PRO A 337 -27.41 -4.41 9.82
C PRO A 337 -26.64 -5.72 10.01
N ASP A 338 -27.16 -6.57 10.89
CA ASP A 338 -26.49 -7.79 11.33
C ASP A 338 -26.29 -8.77 10.16
N ASN A 339 -25.10 -9.40 10.09
CA ASN A 339 -24.67 -10.38 9.07
C ASN A 339 -24.41 -9.85 7.64
N LEU A 340 -24.37 -8.53 7.39
CA LEU A 340 -23.96 -8.02 6.06
C LEU A 340 -22.47 -8.22 5.76
N LEU A 341 -21.59 -7.96 6.73
CA LEU A 341 -20.15 -8.19 6.61
C LEU A 341 -19.73 -9.48 7.32
N SER A 342 -18.73 -10.16 6.77
CA SER A 342 -18.13 -11.35 7.38
C SER A 342 -17.52 -11.00 8.75
N PRO A 343 -17.78 -11.78 9.81
CA PRO A 343 -17.13 -11.58 11.12
C PRO A 343 -15.61 -11.79 11.06
N GLU A 344 -15.09 -12.44 10.00
CA GLU A 344 -13.64 -12.59 9.80
C GLU A 344 -12.95 -11.31 9.32
N LEU A 345 -13.69 -10.33 8.78
CA LEU A 345 -13.12 -9.11 8.18
C LEU A 345 -12.20 -8.37 9.16
N ASP A 346 -12.61 -8.24 10.42
CA ASP A 346 -11.84 -7.50 11.42
C ASP A 346 -10.54 -8.22 11.82
N ASN A 347 -10.58 -9.55 11.92
CA ASN A 347 -9.41 -10.38 12.17
C ASN A 347 -8.42 -10.32 10.99
N VAL A 348 -8.93 -10.33 9.75
CA VAL A 348 -8.12 -10.18 8.53
C VAL A 348 -7.46 -8.80 8.49
N LEU A 349 -8.20 -7.72 8.75
CA LEU A 349 -7.66 -6.36 8.77
C LEU A 349 -6.66 -6.15 9.90
N LEU A 350 -6.92 -6.66 11.11
CA LEU A 350 -5.95 -6.61 12.21
C LEU A 350 -4.64 -7.31 11.82
N LYS A 351 -4.70 -8.55 11.32
CA LYS A 351 -3.52 -9.27 10.82
C LYS A 351 -2.77 -8.49 9.75
N ALA A 352 -3.47 -7.84 8.82
CA ALA A 352 -2.87 -7.01 7.80
C ALA A 352 -2.06 -5.83 8.41
N THR A 353 -2.59 -5.11 9.39
CA THR A 353 -1.80 -4.07 10.09
C THR A 353 -0.54 -4.63 10.77
N LYS A 354 -0.59 -5.88 11.26
CA LYS A 354 0.57 -6.57 11.85
C LYS A 354 1.61 -6.99 10.83
N VAL A 355 1.25 -7.28 9.57
CA VAL A 355 2.22 -7.48 8.48
C VAL A 355 3.09 -6.23 8.33
N VAL A 356 2.48 -5.05 8.21
CA VAL A 356 3.22 -3.77 8.11
C VAL A 356 4.09 -3.51 9.34
N MET A 357 3.61 -3.86 10.54
CA MET A 357 4.39 -3.78 11.78
C MET A 357 5.65 -4.64 11.74
N HIS A 358 5.54 -5.95 11.46
CA HIS A 358 6.70 -6.84 11.46
C HIS A 358 7.65 -6.61 10.28
N PHE A 359 7.18 -6.04 9.16
CA PHE A 359 8.00 -5.59 8.04
C PHE A 359 8.65 -4.21 8.27
N THR A 360 8.36 -3.51 9.37
CA THR A 360 9.00 -2.23 9.68
C THR A 360 10.33 -2.43 10.39
N TYR A 361 11.41 -1.89 9.81
CA TYR A 361 12.75 -1.90 10.43
C TYR A 361 12.82 -0.98 11.66
N PRO A 362 13.62 -1.33 12.68
CA PRO A 362 13.82 -0.47 13.86
C PRO A 362 14.35 0.94 13.58
N SER A 363 14.93 1.21 12.40
CA SER A 363 15.26 2.56 11.93
C SER A 363 14.05 3.50 11.89
N TYR A 364 12.83 2.97 11.79
CA TYR A 364 11.58 3.72 11.93
C TYR A 364 11.52 4.58 13.20
N PHE A 365 12.11 4.12 14.31
CA PHE A 365 12.09 4.86 15.57
C PHE A 365 13.04 6.08 15.53
N THR A 366 14.16 5.99 14.80
CA THR A 366 15.10 7.10 14.59
C THR A 366 14.47 8.25 13.77
N LYS A 367 14.56 9.49 14.29
CA LYS A 367 14.00 10.68 13.62
C LYS A 367 14.69 10.91 12.26
N GLY A 368 13.88 11.08 11.20
CA GLY A 368 14.36 11.41 9.85
C GLY A 368 14.65 10.21 8.94
N SER A 369 14.55 8.97 9.43
CA SER A 369 14.87 7.77 8.65
C SER A 369 14.09 7.64 7.34
N LYS A 370 14.84 7.48 6.26
CA LYS A 370 14.31 7.21 4.91
C LYS A 370 14.18 5.73 4.60
N ASN A 371 15.04 4.88 5.20
CA ASN A 371 15.02 3.43 5.06
C ASN A 371 14.39 2.76 6.29
N CYS A 372 13.14 2.30 6.17
CA CYS A 372 12.36 1.73 7.28
C CYS A 372 11.58 0.44 6.93
N SER A 373 11.78 -0.16 5.75
CA SER A 373 11.12 -1.41 5.34
C SER A 373 11.91 -2.13 4.24
N PRO A 374 11.77 -3.46 4.07
CA PRO A 374 12.31 -4.16 2.92
C PRO A 374 11.64 -3.74 1.60
N ALA A 375 12.29 -4.08 0.49
CA ALA A 375 11.87 -3.79 -0.87
C ALA A 375 11.56 -5.04 -1.73
N PHE A 376 11.42 -6.23 -1.12
CA PHE A 376 11.01 -7.47 -1.80
C PHE A 376 9.82 -7.31 -2.74
N ASN A 377 9.78 -8.13 -3.79
CA ASN A 377 8.72 -8.14 -4.79
C ASN A 377 8.57 -6.75 -5.47
N ASP A 378 7.41 -6.41 -6.05
CA ASP A 378 7.14 -5.06 -6.56
C ASP A 378 6.86 -4.07 -5.42
N SER A 379 7.81 -3.94 -4.50
CA SER A 379 7.81 -3.00 -3.37
C SER A 379 9.01 -2.07 -3.44
N TRP A 380 9.02 -1.08 -2.56
CA TRP A 380 10.17 -0.20 -2.38
C TRP A 380 10.23 0.28 -0.93
N ILE A 381 11.41 0.74 -0.56
CA ILE A 381 11.70 1.26 0.77
C ILE A 381 10.70 2.36 1.16
N LYS A 382 10.09 2.22 2.34
CA LYS A 382 9.16 3.20 2.92
C LYS A 382 9.87 4.07 3.96
N THR A 383 9.54 5.36 3.98
CA THR A 383 10.09 6.32 4.94
C THR A 383 9.31 6.32 6.25
N ARG A 384 9.93 6.79 7.32
CA ARG A 384 9.31 6.95 8.65
C ARG A 384 7.99 7.74 8.62
N SER A 385 7.91 8.78 7.79
CA SER A 385 6.71 9.61 7.66
C SER A 385 5.55 8.85 7.02
N VAL A 386 5.81 8.09 5.96
CA VAL A 386 4.80 7.27 5.28
C VAL A 386 4.29 6.17 6.22
N LEU A 387 5.20 5.43 6.88
CA LEU A 387 4.80 4.37 7.81
C LEU A 387 4.05 4.92 9.03
N ASN A 388 4.41 6.09 9.57
CA ASN A 388 3.67 6.65 10.72
C ASN A 388 2.27 7.13 10.35
N LYS A 389 2.04 7.72 9.16
CA LYS A 389 0.67 8.01 8.68
C LYS A 389 -0.19 6.73 8.70
N ASN A 390 0.38 5.59 8.31
CA ASN A 390 -0.29 4.30 8.35
C ASN A 390 -0.52 3.82 9.81
N PHE A 391 0.51 3.82 10.67
CA PHE A 391 0.34 3.38 12.06
C PHE A 391 -0.60 4.27 12.90
N VAL A 392 -0.71 5.56 12.58
CA VAL A 392 -1.74 6.46 13.14
C VAL A 392 -3.14 5.92 12.83
N LYS A 393 -3.43 5.63 11.55
CA LYS A 393 -4.67 5.00 11.09
C LYS A 393 -4.89 3.62 11.72
N TYR A 394 -3.86 2.78 11.80
CA TYR A 394 -3.98 1.40 12.28
C TYR A 394 -4.36 1.34 13.77
N ALA A 395 -3.79 2.19 14.62
CA ALA A 395 -4.20 2.29 16.02
C ALA A 395 -5.47 3.15 16.23
N GLU A 396 -6.05 3.75 15.19
CA GLU A 396 -7.42 4.31 15.22
C GLU A 396 -8.47 3.24 14.85
N MET A 397 -8.12 2.29 13.97
CA MET A 397 -8.92 1.08 13.76
C MET A 397 -8.90 0.13 14.98
N TYR A 398 -7.79 0.10 15.73
CA TYR A 398 -7.54 -0.80 16.85
C TYR A 398 -6.95 -0.06 18.07
N PRO A 399 -7.75 0.74 18.80
CA PRO A 399 -7.27 1.62 19.88
C PRO A 399 -6.71 0.86 21.10
N ASP A 400 -7.22 -0.33 21.38
CA ASP A 400 -6.76 -1.19 22.48
C ASP A 400 -5.47 -1.98 22.16
N ASP A 401 -4.99 -1.92 20.91
CA ASP A 401 -3.80 -2.65 20.47
C ASP A 401 -2.51 -1.90 20.87
N SER A 402 -1.90 -2.38 21.95
CA SER A 402 -0.69 -1.78 22.54
C SER A 402 0.51 -1.78 21.59
N GLU A 403 0.62 -2.75 20.68
CA GLU A 403 1.71 -2.85 19.71
C GLU A 403 1.55 -1.83 18.58
N LEU A 404 0.35 -1.67 18.03
CA LEU A 404 0.05 -0.64 17.04
C LEU A 404 0.18 0.77 17.66
N ASN A 405 -0.17 0.93 18.94
CA ASN A 405 0.09 2.16 19.67
C ASN A 405 1.60 2.42 19.90
N TYR A 406 2.39 1.37 20.20
CA TYR A 406 3.86 1.46 20.25
C TYR A 406 4.42 1.94 18.90
N MET A 407 3.92 1.43 17.77
CA MET A 407 4.31 1.93 16.44
C MET A 407 3.86 3.38 16.22
N LYS A 408 2.59 3.72 16.47
CA LYS A 408 2.03 5.09 16.31
C LYS A 408 2.82 6.14 17.09
N THR A 409 3.25 5.82 18.31
CA THR A 409 3.94 6.74 19.22
C THR A 409 5.46 6.82 19.03
N TYR A 410 6.01 6.06 18.07
CA TYR A 410 7.44 5.86 17.86
C TYR A 410 8.16 5.25 19.07
N GLY A 411 7.61 4.16 19.60
CA GLY A 411 8.27 3.30 20.57
C GLY A 411 8.05 3.69 22.03
N LYS A 412 6.92 4.34 22.36
CA LYS A 412 6.53 4.62 23.74
C LYS A 412 5.66 3.48 24.27
N GLY A 413 5.91 3.08 25.53
CA GLY A 413 5.26 1.93 26.15
C GLY A 413 6.05 0.63 25.91
N THR A 414 5.39 -0.51 26.07
CA THR A 414 6.00 -1.83 25.92
C THR A 414 6.20 -2.15 24.43
N PRO A 415 7.40 -2.59 24.00
CA PRO A 415 7.59 -3.11 22.65
C PRO A 415 6.81 -4.42 22.43
N PRO A 416 6.49 -4.79 21.18
CA PRO A 416 6.09 -6.15 20.84
C PRO A 416 7.19 -7.15 21.23
N ASP A 417 6.87 -8.44 21.28
CA ASP A 417 7.90 -9.46 21.50
C ASP A 417 8.90 -9.54 20.32
N SER A 418 10.04 -10.19 20.54
CA SER A 418 11.10 -10.38 19.55
C SER A 418 11.15 -11.81 18.99
N LYS A 419 10.03 -12.55 19.07
CA LYS A 419 9.96 -13.93 18.59
C LYS A 419 10.06 -14.03 17.06
N ILE A 420 10.31 -15.24 16.57
CA ILE A 420 10.19 -15.54 15.14
C ILE A 420 8.75 -15.25 14.70
N LYS A 421 8.58 -14.34 13.74
CA LYS A 421 7.28 -14.14 13.10
C LYS A 421 7.24 -14.92 11.79
N THR A 422 6.30 -15.86 11.68
CA THR A 422 5.99 -16.56 10.44
C THR A 422 4.76 -15.98 9.76
N PHE A 423 4.80 -15.92 8.44
CA PHE A 423 3.68 -15.61 7.54
C PHE A 423 3.64 -16.71 6.47
N GLU A 424 3.19 -17.90 6.86
CA GLU A 424 3.37 -19.14 6.08
C GLU A 424 2.53 -19.24 4.80
N TYR A 425 1.47 -18.43 4.66
CA TYR A 425 0.63 -18.44 3.45
C TYR A 425 1.18 -17.53 2.36
N SER A 426 1.88 -16.48 2.75
CA SER A 426 2.61 -15.56 1.86
C SER A 426 4.07 -15.94 1.67
N GLY A 427 4.64 -16.69 2.60
CA GLY A 427 6.02 -17.16 2.56
C GLY A 427 7.04 -16.14 3.07
N PHE A 428 6.72 -15.36 4.11
CA PHE A 428 7.64 -14.41 4.73
C PHE A 428 7.94 -14.73 6.20
N TYR A 429 9.15 -14.42 6.64
CA TYR A 429 9.62 -14.76 7.99
C TYR A 429 10.50 -13.64 8.54
N VAL A 430 10.38 -13.32 9.83
CA VAL A 430 11.16 -12.26 10.49
C VAL A 430 11.80 -12.77 11.78
N LEU A 431 13.13 -12.63 11.87
CA LEU A 431 13.94 -12.94 13.04
C LEU A 431 14.52 -11.63 13.60
N ARG A 432 14.61 -11.48 14.92
CA ARG A 432 15.06 -10.22 15.56
C ARG A 432 15.48 -10.41 17.01
N ASN A 433 16.39 -9.56 17.52
CA ASN A 433 16.65 -9.47 18.97
C ASN A 433 15.77 -8.41 19.67
N GLY A 434 15.20 -7.45 18.93
CA GLY A 434 14.40 -6.37 19.52
C GLY A 434 13.74 -5.42 18.51
N TRP A 435 13.42 -4.22 19.01
CA TRP A 435 12.71 -3.15 18.29
C TRP A 435 13.40 -1.78 18.37
N THR A 436 14.54 -1.66 19.06
CA THR A 436 15.31 -0.40 19.13
C THR A 436 16.14 -0.18 17.87
N PRO A 437 16.55 1.05 17.50
CA PRO A 437 17.44 1.28 16.34
C PRO A 437 18.78 0.52 16.39
N GLN A 438 19.21 0.12 17.59
CA GLN A 438 20.41 -0.72 17.82
C GLN A 438 20.16 -2.21 17.58
N SER A 439 18.89 -2.63 17.48
CA SER A 439 18.50 -4.02 17.29
C SER A 439 18.87 -4.55 15.90
N THR A 440 18.91 -5.87 15.81
CA THR A 440 19.05 -6.63 14.58
C THR A 440 17.69 -7.16 14.16
N MET A 441 17.41 -7.11 12.85
CA MET A 441 16.23 -7.68 12.24
C MET A 441 16.60 -8.26 10.88
N LEU A 442 16.36 -9.55 10.69
CA LEU A 442 16.41 -10.20 9.39
C LEU A 442 14.99 -10.44 8.88
N ALA A 443 14.72 -10.08 7.64
CA ALA A 443 13.50 -10.44 6.93
C ALA A 443 13.86 -11.42 5.81
N HIS A 444 13.14 -12.53 5.72
CA HIS A 444 13.38 -13.63 4.76
C HIS A 444 12.15 -13.83 3.86
N SER A 445 12.38 -13.91 2.56
CA SER A 445 11.36 -14.12 1.53
C SER A 445 11.52 -15.51 0.92
N ASN A 446 10.46 -16.33 1.00
CA ASN A 446 10.34 -17.59 0.29
C ASN A 446 8.87 -17.78 -0.11
N ASN A 447 8.44 -17.01 -1.10
CA ASN A 447 7.03 -16.81 -1.43
C ASN A 447 6.28 -18.02 -2.01
N ILE A 448 4.94 -17.95 -1.90
CA ILE A 448 3.99 -18.89 -2.51
C ILE A 448 3.17 -18.14 -3.56
N SER A 449 3.50 -18.32 -4.85
CA SER A 449 2.82 -17.64 -5.95
C SER A 449 2.70 -18.50 -7.21
N SER A 450 1.54 -18.38 -7.88
CA SER A 450 1.31 -18.87 -9.24
C SER A 450 1.48 -17.80 -10.33
N LYS A 451 1.65 -16.52 -9.93
CA LYS A 451 1.93 -15.37 -10.81
C LYS A 451 3.44 -15.10 -10.81
N LEU A 452 4.14 -15.29 -11.93
CA LEU A 452 5.61 -15.19 -12.02
C LEU A 452 6.13 -14.47 -13.29
N GLU A 453 5.24 -14.22 -14.24
CA GLU A 453 5.48 -13.49 -15.48
C GLU A 453 5.86 -12.00 -15.24
N ASP A 454 6.30 -11.29 -16.28
CA ASP A 454 6.76 -9.89 -16.17
C ASP A 454 5.75 -8.92 -15.53
N SER A 455 4.43 -9.23 -15.63
CA SER A 455 3.34 -8.46 -15.02
C SER A 455 3.05 -8.79 -13.55
N SER A 456 3.61 -9.87 -13.01
CA SER A 456 3.38 -10.25 -11.62
C SER A 456 4.10 -9.32 -10.66
N HIS A 457 3.44 -8.93 -9.57
CA HIS A 457 4.08 -8.25 -8.46
C HIS A 457 5.06 -9.15 -7.68
N ASN A 458 4.91 -10.49 -7.75
CA ASN A 458 5.91 -11.42 -7.20
C ASN A 458 7.11 -11.50 -8.15
N GLN A 459 8.34 -11.38 -7.64
CA GLN A 459 9.59 -11.56 -8.38
C GLN A 459 10.02 -13.04 -8.40
N LEU A 460 11.27 -13.35 -8.77
CA LEU A 460 11.80 -14.73 -8.85
C LEU A 460 12.87 -14.92 -7.76
N ASP A 461 12.50 -14.56 -6.53
CA ASP A 461 13.41 -14.19 -5.43
C ASP A 461 13.51 -15.25 -4.31
N ASN A 462 12.68 -16.31 -4.34
CA ASN A 462 12.58 -17.31 -3.27
C ASN A 462 13.93 -17.70 -2.64
N GLY A 463 14.01 -17.51 -1.33
CA GLY A 463 15.22 -17.70 -0.53
C GLY A 463 15.94 -16.39 -0.20
N THR A 464 15.63 -15.26 -0.86
CA THR A 464 16.27 -13.96 -0.59
C THR A 464 15.98 -13.44 0.82
N PHE A 465 16.85 -12.57 1.31
CA PHE A 465 16.69 -11.91 2.61
C PHE A 465 17.23 -10.48 2.55
N GLU A 466 16.76 -9.67 3.49
CA GLU A 466 17.40 -8.41 3.87
C GLU A 466 17.81 -8.47 5.36
N LEU A 467 18.90 -7.80 5.72
CA LEU A 467 19.44 -7.77 7.09
C LEU A 467 19.68 -6.34 7.54
N TYR A 468 18.87 -5.92 8.51
CA TYR A 468 19.07 -4.70 9.29
C TYR A 468 19.85 -5.00 10.57
N HIS A 469 20.88 -4.20 10.84
CA HIS A 469 21.61 -4.21 12.10
C HIS A 469 22.05 -2.78 12.48
N ASN A 470 21.71 -2.35 13.70
CA ASN A 470 22.22 -1.14 14.34
C ASN A 470 22.17 0.14 13.46
N GLY A 471 21.01 0.43 12.86
CA GLY A 471 20.82 1.59 11.98
C GLY A 471 21.05 1.34 10.49
N ARG A 472 21.82 0.32 10.11
CA ARG A 472 22.23 0.03 8.72
C ARG A 472 21.48 -1.19 8.17
N ASN A 473 21.14 -1.16 6.89
CA ASN A 473 20.73 -2.36 6.15
C ASN A 473 21.93 -2.83 5.31
N PHE A 474 22.45 -4.01 5.62
CA PHE A 474 23.65 -4.57 4.98
C PHE A 474 23.34 -5.36 3.71
N PHE A 475 22.07 -5.72 3.50
CA PHE A 475 21.61 -6.49 2.34
C PHE A 475 20.24 -5.96 1.87
N PRO A 476 20.10 -4.67 1.47
CA PRO A 476 18.84 -4.19 0.93
C PRO A 476 18.52 -4.92 -0.38
N ASP A 477 17.24 -5.14 -0.69
CA ASP A 477 16.87 -5.79 -1.94
C ASP A 477 17.26 -4.92 -3.16
N SER A 478 17.35 -5.53 -4.35
CA SER A 478 17.61 -4.79 -5.59
C SER A 478 16.41 -3.93 -5.99
N GLY A 479 15.19 -4.32 -5.60
CA GLY A 479 13.96 -3.56 -5.84
C GLY A 479 13.43 -3.71 -7.27
N VAL A 480 12.74 -2.68 -7.77
CA VAL A 480 11.87 -2.80 -8.96
C VAL A 480 12.44 -2.12 -10.20
N CYS A 481 12.99 -0.90 -10.05
CA CYS A 481 13.44 0.00 -11.12
C CYS A 481 12.34 0.44 -12.13
N SER A 482 11.55 -0.46 -12.71
CA SER A 482 10.46 -0.14 -13.63
C SER A 482 9.33 -1.17 -13.61
N TYR A 483 8.12 -0.71 -13.92
CA TYR A 483 7.02 -1.56 -14.37
C TYR A 483 7.14 -1.91 -15.87
N MET A 484 6.30 -2.83 -16.33
CA MET A 484 6.20 -3.21 -17.75
C MET A 484 5.79 -2.05 -18.67
N LYS A 485 6.29 -2.10 -19.90
CA LYS A 485 5.75 -1.38 -21.06
C LYS A 485 5.98 -2.25 -22.30
N GLU A 486 4.98 -3.04 -22.72
CA GLU A 486 5.13 -4.13 -23.71
C GLU A 486 5.81 -3.70 -25.04
N ASN A 487 5.69 -2.43 -25.42
CA ASN A 487 6.22 -1.86 -26.67
C ASN A 487 7.53 -1.06 -26.48
N ASP A 488 8.28 -1.30 -25.40
CA ASP A 488 9.50 -0.55 -25.04
C ASP A 488 10.57 -1.51 -24.51
N THR A 489 11.54 -1.84 -25.37
CA THR A 489 12.55 -2.88 -25.09
C THR A 489 13.42 -2.51 -23.90
N GLU A 490 13.91 -1.27 -23.83
CA GLU A 490 14.78 -0.80 -22.74
C GLU A 490 14.07 -0.89 -21.38
N VAL A 491 12.79 -0.50 -21.33
CA VAL A 491 11.96 -0.65 -20.13
C VAL A 491 11.75 -2.11 -19.75
N MET A 492 11.55 -3.00 -20.72
CA MET A 492 11.39 -4.44 -20.46
C MET A 492 12.71 -5.13 -20.08
N GLU A 493 13.86 -4.65 -20.54
CA GLU A 493 15.17 -5.11 -20.10
C GLU A 493 15.47 -4.70 -18.65
N LEU A 494 15.16 -3.46 -18.27
CA LEU A 494 15.21 -3.03 -16.86
C LEU A 494 14.26 -3.87 -16.00
N ARG A 495 12.99 -3.99 -16.39
CA ARG A 495 11.98 -4.81 -15.69
C ARG A 495 12.48 -6.25 -15.46
N ARG A 496 13.09 -6.87 -16.48
CA ARG A 496 13.57 -8.25 -16.40
C ARG A 496 14.84 -8.39 -15.59
N TRP A 497 15.80 -7.46 -15.70
CA TRP A 497 17.06 -7.54 -14.96
C TRP A 497 16.80 -7.59 -13.45
N PHE A 498 15.96 -6.69 -12.93
CA PHE A 498 15.65 -6.63 -11.51
C PHE A 498 14.90 -7.89 -11.03
N ARG A 499 14.00 -8.44 -11.86
CA ARG A 499 13.29 -9.71 -11.62
C ARG A 499 14.14 -10.98 -11.65
N GLN A 500 15.41 -10.95 -12.03
CA GLN A 500 16.22 -12.16 -12.10
C GLN A 500 16.58 -12.69 -10.71
N THR A 501 16.57 -14.02 -10.54
CA THR A 501 16.96 -14.67 -9.28
C THR A 501 18.41 -14.31 -8.90
N LYS A 502 19.27 -14.05 -9.89
CA LYS A 502 20.65 -13.58 -9.68
C LYS A 502 20.77 -12.17 -9.08
N ALA A 503 19.70 -11.37 -9.11
CA ALA A 503 19.64 -10.02 -8.55
C ALA A 503 19.22 -10.01 -7.07
N HIS A 504 19.05 -11.20 -6.48
CA HIS A 504 18.55 -11.43 -5.13
C HIS A 504 19.54 -12.29 -4.32
N ASN A 505 19.37 -12.38 -3.00
CA ASN A 505 20.33 -13.01 -2.09
C ASN A 505 20.10 -14.53 -1.93
N THR A 506 20.01 -15.26 -3.04
CA THR A 506 19.58 -16.68 -3.08
C THR A 506 20.39 -17.53 -4.08
N MET A 507 20.04 -18.82 -4.23
CA MET A 507 20.76 -19.80 -5.06
C MET A 507 20.08 -20.08 -6.39
N VAL A 508 20.87 -20.16 -7.47
CA VAL A 508 20.44 -20.71 -8.77
C VAL A 508 21.26 -21.93 -9.16
N LEU A 509 20.76 -22.71 -10.12
CA LEU A 509 21.55 -23.74 -10.81
C LEU A 509 21.77 -23.36 -12.28
N GLY A 510 23.04 -23.15 -12.64
CA GLY A 510 23.48 -22.78 -13.98
C GLY A 510 24.14 -23.90 -14.78
N LYS A 511 24.40 -23.64 -16.06
CA LYS A 511 25.11 -24.57 -16.96
C LYS A 511 26.63 -24.36 -17.01
N SER A 512 27.11 -23.22 -16.53
CA SER A 512 28.53 -22.86 -16.43
C SER A 512 28.82 -22.02 -15.18
N GLU A 513 30.10 -21.86 -14.87
CA GLU A 513 30.62 -20.94 -13.84
C GLU A 513 30.50 -19.46 -14.23
N GLU A 514 29.95 -19.14 -15.39
CA GLU A 514 29.74 -17.75 -15.81
C GLU A 514 28.44 -17.19 -15.25
N HIS A 515 28.43 -15.88 -14.98
CA HIS A 515 27.20 -15.16 -14.70
C HIS A 515 26.38 -15.04 -15.98
N GLU A 516 25.16 -15.52 -15.92
CA GLU A 516 24.25 -15.47 -17.05
C GLU A 516 23.60 -14.07 -17.16
N ALA A 517 23.20 -13.66 -18.38
CA ALA A 517 22.72 -12.31 -18.65
C ALA A 517 21.18 -12.16 -18.73
N THR A 518 20.46 -13.14 -19.31
CA THR A 518 19.09 -12.96 -19.80
C THR A 518 17.99 -13.52 -18.88
N GLY A 519 18.35 -14.17 -17.77
CA GLY A 519 17.41 -14.76 -16.80
C GLY A 519 17.04 -16.21 -17.09
N SER A 520 17.75 -16.90 -17.98
CA SER A 520 17.52 -18.31 -18.31
C SER A 520 17.90 -19.30 -17.19
N GLU A 521 18.57 -18.82 -16.14
CA GLU A 521 18.88 -19.57 -14.91
C GLU A 521 17.91 -19.29 -13.75
N ASN A 522 16.92 -18.41 -13.93
CA ASN A 522 15.95 -18.06 -12.88
C ASN A 522 15.15 -19.30 -12.41
N ILE A 523 14.68 -19.25 -11.15
CA ILE A 523 13.65 -20.19 -10.69
C ILE A 523 12.36 -20.03 -11.51
N ASN A 524 11.62 -21.13 -11.69
CA ASN A 524 10.35 -21.15 -12.42
C ASN A 524 9.13 -21.43 -11.53
N LYS A 525 9.33 -21.55 -10.22
CA LYS A 525 8.30 -21.84 -9.19
C LYS A 525 8.58 -21.05 -7.91
N ALA A 526 7.55 -20.36 -7.42
CA ALA A 526 7.48 -19.84 -6.05
C ALA A 526 6.57 -20.77 -5.24
N GLN A 527 7.16 -21.85 -4.73
CA GLN A 527 6.49 -22.86 -3.90
C GLN A 527 7.22 -22.96 -2.55
N GLY A 528 7.48 -21.80 -1.96
CA GLY A 528 8.19 -21.71 -0.70
C GLY A 528 7.41 -22.33 0.45
N LYS A 529 8.13 -23.04 1.33
CA LYS A 529 7.55 -23.73 2.47
C LYS A 529 8.46 -23.60 3.69
N LEU A 530 7.88 -23.31 4.84
CA LEU A 530 8.51 -23.51 6.15
C LEU A 530 8.51 -25.01 6.46
N VAL A 531 9.65 -25.57 6.88
CA VAL A 531 9.75 -26.97 7.32
C VAL A 531 10.12 -27.11 8.78
N LEU A 532 10.78 -26.10 9.37
CA LEU A 532 11.07 -26.04 10.79
C LEU A 532 11.14 -24.58 11.24
N SER A 533 10.69 -24.31 12.48
CA SER A 533 10.89 -23.04 13.17
C SER A 533 11.05 -23.31 14.65
N GLU A 534 12.19 -22.92 15.23
CA GLU A 534 12.53 -23.16 16.63
C GLU A 534 13.19 -21.92 17.24
N GLU A 535 12.96 -21.65 18.52
CA GLU A 535 13.66 -20.57 19.22
C GLU A 535 13.86 -20.87 20.71
N ASN A 536 14.88 -20.23 21.28
CA ASN A 536 15.13 -20.13 22.71
C ASN A 536 15.81 -18.77 23.01
N ASP A 537 16.20 -18.53 24.26
CA ASP A 537 16.82 -17.26 24.67
C ASP A 537 18.08 -16.91 23.87
N ASN A 538 18.86 -17.93 23.48
CA ASN A 538 20.17 -17.77 22.83
C ASN A 538 20.12 -17.81 21.30
N GLN A 539 19.14 -18.47 20.67
CA GLN A 539 19.05 -18.54 19.21
C GLN A 539 17.61 -18.53 18.67
N GLN A 540 17.48 -18.18 17.39
CA GLN A 540 16.31 -18.42 16.55
C GLN A 540 16.74 -19.24 15.32
N LEU A 541 15.89 -20.16 14.87
CA LEU A 541 16.10 -20.99 13.69
C LEU A 541 14.83 -21.00 12.85
N ILE A 542 14.97 -20.76 11.54
CA ILE A 542 14.00 -21.20 10.55
C ILE A 542 14.68 -22.08 9.51
N VAL A 543 13.96 -23.08 9.01
CA VAL A 543 14.36 -23.87 7.84
C VAL A 543 13.26 -23.81 6.81
N THR A 544 13.63 -23.44 5.59
CA THR A 544 12.70 -23.19 4.48
C THR A 544 13.15 -23.90 3.22
N GLU A 545 12.23 -24.35 2.38
CA GLU A 545 12.52 -24.99 1.09
C GLU A 545 11.74 -24.37 -0.07
N ASN A 546 12.28 -24.45 -1.29
CA ASN A 546 11.57 -24.15 -2.53
C ASN A 546 11.97 -25.14 -3.63
N GLN A 547 10.98 -25.70 -4.33
CA GLN A 547 11.17 -26.56 -5.51
C GLN A 547 11.30 -25.68 -6.77
N GLY A 548 12.25 -24.74 -6.77
CA GLY A 548 12.40 -23.69 -7.79
C GLY A 548 12.65 -24.17 -9.22
N TYR A 549 13.02 -25.43 -9.40
CA TYR A 549 13.18 -26.13 -10.68
C TYR A 549 12.60 -27.56 -10.58
N ASP A 550 12.41 -28.26 -11.70
CA ASP A 550 11.82 -29.61 -11.71
C ASP A 550 12.66 -30.68 -10.99
N ASN A 551 14.00 -30.57 -11.03
CA ASN A 551 14.92 -31.56 -10.47
C ASN A 551 16.05 -30.96 -9.60
N PHE A 552 15.88 -29.70 -9.18
CA PHE A 552 16.73 -29.03 -8.20
C PHE A 552 15.86 -28.34 -7.13
N LYS A 553 16.06 -28.69 -5.86
CA LYS A 553 15.37 -28.11 -4.70
C LYS A 553 16.37 -27.36 -3.84
N HIS A 554 16.08 -26.10 -3.53
CA HIS A 554 16.83 -25.31 -2.57
C HIS A 554 16.21 -25.47 -1.19
N ARG A 555 17.02 -25.80 -0.18
CA ARG A 555 16.70 -25.63 1.24
C ARG A 555 17.65 -24.61 1.86
N ARG A 556 17.11 -23.64 2.60
CA ARG A 556 17.85 -22.64 3.37
C ARG A 556 17.44 -22.75 4.83
N ALA A 557 18.40 -23.09 5.68
CA ALA A 557 18.31 -22.88 7.13
C ALA A 557 18.98 -21.55 7.49
N ILE A 558 18.38 -20.82 8.42
CA ILE A 558 18.94 -19.58 8.99
C ILE A 558 18.94 -19.75 10.51
N PHE A 559 20.11 -20.03 11.08
CA PHE A 559 20.34 -19.82 12.50
C PHE A 559 20.68 -18.35 12.71
N TYR A 560 19.98 -17.73 13.65
CA TYR A 560 20.33 -16.43 14.22
C TYR A 560 20.74 -16.66 15.67
N VAL A 561 22.04 -16.67 15.93
CA VAL A 561 22.62 -16.81 17.26
C VAL A 561 22.70 -15.42 17.87
N LYS A 562 22.04 -15.24 19.01
CA LYS A 562 21.94 -13.98 19.76
C LYS A 562 22.97 -13.89 20.90
N ARG A 563 23.49 -15.04 21.37
CA ARG A 563 24.37 -15.17 22.55
C ARG A 563 25.23 -16.43 22.48
N PRO A 564 26.43 -16.46 23.10
CA PRO A 564 27.13 -15.32 23.74
C PRO A 564 27.59 -14.24 22.74
N VAL A 565 27.94 -14.63 21.51
CA VAL A 565 28.25 -13.73 20.39
C VAL A 565 27.06 -13.68 19.44
N GLU A 566 26.77 -12.51 18.86
CA GLU A 566 25.71 -12.35 17.87
C GLU A 566 26.23 -12.64 16.45
N PHE A 567 25.62 -13.58 15.74
CA PHE A 567 25.89 -13.87 14.32
C PHE A 567 24.74 -14.62 13.65
N PHE A 568 24.74 -14.67 12.32
CA PHE A 568 23.89 -15.58 11.55
C PHE A 568 24.73 -16.69 10.93
N ALA A 569 24.22 -17.92 10.93
CA ALA A 569 24.72 -19.00 10.11
C ALA A 569 23.62 -19.46 9.15
N PHE A 570 23.85 -19.22 7.86
CA PHE A 570 23.04 -19.70 6.76
C PHE A 570 23.58 -21.05 6.31
N ILE A 571 22.70 -22.05 6.16
CA ILE A 571 23.04 -23.31 5.52
C ILE A 571 22.18 -23.45 4.27
N ASP A 572 22.83 -23.40 3.11
CA ASP A 572 22.19 -23.46 1.80
C ASP A 572 22.49 -24.79 1.12
N GLU A 573 21.45 -25.55 0.82
CA GLU A 573 21.56 -26.92 0.32
C GLU A 573 20.76 -27.11 -0.97
N GLY A 574 21.44 -27.59 -2.01
CA GLY A 574 20.88 -27.79 -3.34
C GLY A 574 20.74 -29.27 -3.67
N PHE A 575 19.55 -29.81 -3.45
CA PHE A 575 19.22 -31.23 -3.62
C PHE A 575 18.69 -31.56 -5.01
N GLY A 576 18.67 -32.86 -5.34
CA GLY A 576 18.05 -33.39 -6.55
C GLY A 576 19.03 -33.89 -7.61
N THR A 577 18.49 -34.44 -8.70
CA THR A 577 19.26 -35.14 -9.76
C THR A 577 19.93 -34.21 -10.76
N ALA A 578 19.63 -32.90 -10.72
CA ALA A 578 20.23 -31.90 -11.59
C ALA A 578 21.75 -31.79 -11.41
N THR A 579 22.41 -31.38 -12.50
CA THR A 579 23.87 -31.21 -12.61
C THR A 579 24.21 -29.90 -13.30
N GLY A 580 25.32 -29.28 -12.94
CA GLY A 580 25.73 -27.98 -13.48
C GLY A 580 26.57 -27.23 -12.46
N TYR A 581 26.38 -25.92 -12.35
CA TYR A 581 27.08 -25.07 -11.38
C TYR A 581 26.08 -24.33 -10.51
N SER A 582 26.09 -24.65 -9.23
CA SER A 582 25.36 -23.90 -8.22
C SER A 582 26.00 -22.53 -8.06
N LYS A 583 25.18 -21.48 -8.01
CA LYS A 583 25.60 -20.09 -7.86
C LYS A 583 24.74 -19.44 -6.77
N LEU A 584 25.35 -19.21 -5.60
CA LEU A 584 24.72 -18.61 -4.42
C LEU A 584 25.09 -17.11 -4.36
N TYR A 585 24.12 -16.23 -4.54
CA TYR A 585 24.33 -14.78 -4.75
C TYR A 585 24.19 -13.94 -3.47
N PHE A 586 24.96 -12.85 -3.40
CA PHE A 586 24.93 -11.87 -2.31
C PHE A 586 25.11 -10.44 -2.85
N HIS A 587 24.25 -9.51 -2.41
CA HIS A 587 24.23 -8.11 -2.78
C HIS A 587 24.43 -7.24 -1.53
N LEU A 588 25.51 -6.45 -1.52
CA LEU A 588 26.01 -5.83 -0.30
C LEU A 588 25.71 -4.33 -0.27
N CYS A 589 25.01 -3.91 0.79
CA CYS A 589 24.70 -2.53 1.14
C CYS A 589 23.99 -1.74 0.02
N ASP A 590 23.96 -0.41 0.19
CA ASP A 590 23.52 0.57 -0.80
C ASP A 590 24.68 1.08 -1.68
N GLU A 591 24.35 1.88 -2.70
CA GLU A 591 25.33 2.50 -3.58
C GLU A 591 26.28 3.47 -2.84
N THR A 592 25.78 4.13 -1.79
CA THR A 592 26.59 5.09 -0.99
C THR A 592 27.70 4.40 -0.21
N SER A 593 27.48 3.13 0.13
CA SER A 593 28.40 2.26 0.86
C SER A 593 29.48 1.59 -0.01
N THR A 594 29.48 1.80 -1.34
CA THR A 594 30.33 1.03 -2.29
C THR A 594 31.84 1.09 -1.98
N ASN A 595 32.32 2.15 -1.35
CA ASN A 595 33.73 2.31 -0.94
C ASN A 595 34.06 1.68 0.43
N ASN A 596 33.04 1.36 1.23
CA ASN A 596 33.15 0.75 2.55
C ASN A 596 32.87 -0.77 2.50
N VAL A 597 32.87 -1.38 1.33
CA VAL A 597 32.60 -2.82 1.12
C VAL A 597 33.71 -3.44 0.28
N ASN A 598 34.49 -4.31 0.92
CA ASN A 598 35.60 -5.05 0.33
C ASN A 598 35.18 -6.50 0.05
N LEU A 599 35.62 -7.07 -1.07
CA LEU A 599 35.36 -8.47 -1.43
C LEU A 599 36.60 -9.31 -1.12
N ASP A 600 36.43 -10.28 -0.23
CA ASP A 600 37.48 -11.12 0.32
C ASP A 600 37.49 -12.43 -0.46
N ILE A 601 38.14 -12.39 -1.63
CA ILE A 601 38.04 -13.43 -2.66
C ILE A 601 38.64 -14.77 -2.18
N GLN A 602 39.74 -14.73 -1.40
CA GLN A 602 40.41 -15.94 -0.91
C GLN A 602 39.66 -16.59 0.24
N GLU A 603 38.92 -15.78 1.00
CA GLU A 603 38.13 -16.15 2.17
C GLU A 603 36.63 -16.36 1.85
N ALA A 604 36.31 -16.45 0.54
CA ALA A 604 34.99 -16.69 -0.01
C ALA A 604 33.88 -15.79 0.59
N GLY A 605 34.15 -14.50 0.75
CA GLY A 605 33.15 -13.55 1.24
C GLY A 605 33.52 -12.08 1.06
N ALA A 606 33.29 -11.29 2.11
CA ALA A 606 33.43 -9.85 2.09
C ALA A 606 33.52 -9.29 3.52
N HIS A 607 33.92 -8.03 3.65
CA HIS A 607 33.80 -7.28 4.91
C HIS A 607 33.50 -5.81 4.65
N THR A 608 32.99 -5.12 5.68
CA THR A 608 32.76 -3.67 5.62
C THR A 608 33.74 -2.87 6.46
N THR A 609 33.96 -1.61 6.07
CA THR A 609 34.88 -0.66 6.72
C THR A 609 34.22 0.71 6.90
N PHE A 610 33.08 0.77 7.58
CA PHE A 610 32.44 1.99 8.06
C PHE A 610 33.12 2.50 9.34
N GLU A 611 33.26 3.82 9.45
CA GLU A 611 33.92 4.50 10.59
C GLU A 611 33.02 4.60 11.84
N ASP A 612 31.71 4.32 11.71
CA ASP A 612 30.72 4.40 12.79
C ASP A 612 30.71 3.19 13.74
N ASN A 613 31.66 2.26 13.57
CA ASN A 613 31.77 1.01 14.31
C ASN A 613 30.53 0.09 14.17
N ASN A 614 29.78 0.20 13.07
CA ASN A 614 28.76 -0.76 12.69
C ASN A 614 29.18 -1.46 11.39
N ASN A 615 29.86 -2.60 11.53
CA ASN A 615 30.44 -3.36 10.43
C ASN A 615 29.96 -4.82 10.39
N LEU A 616 30.20 -5.47 9.25
CA LEU A 616 29.87 -6.87 9.02
C LEU A 616 31.05 -7.60 8.38
N ILE A 617 31.34 -8.80 8.87
CA ILE A 617 32.20 -9.78 8.20
C ILE A 617 31.32 -10.89 7.62
N ILE A 618 31.60 -11.28 6.38
CA ILE A 618 30.91 -12.37 5.68
C ILE A 618 31.96 -13.41 5.28
N ARG A 619 31.79 -14.67 5.70
CA ARG A 619 32.70 -15.77 5.38
C ARG A 619 31.92 -17.02 5.03
N SER A 620 32.38 -17.77 4.04
CA SER A 620 31.60 -18.86 3.46
C SER A 620 32.44 -20.10 3.19
N PHE A 621 31.81 -21.26 3.34
CA PHE A 621 32.45 -22.58 3.35
C PHE A 621 31.58 -23.56 2.56
N GLY A 622 32.19 -24.53 1.89
CA GLY A 622 31.47 -25.55 1.11
C GLY A 622 31.74 -26.96 1.62
N ASN A 623 30.86 -27.91 1.27
CA ASN A 623 31.14 -29.35 1.39
C ASN A 623 32.15 -29.88 0.35
N GLN A 624 32.61 -29.00 -0.55
CA GLN A 624 33.66 -29.14 -1.55
C GLN A 624 34.12 -27.73 -1.94
N ASP A 625 35.14 -27.61 -2.80
CA ASP A 625 35.69 -26.32 -3.24
C ASP A 625 34.62 -25.35 -3.76
N ILE A 626 34.77 -24.06 -3.41
CA ILE A 626 33.92 -22.95 -3.85
C ILE A 626 34.76 -21.80 -4.40
N THR A 627 34.26 -21.16 -5.45
CA THR A 627 34.91 -19.99 -6.08
C THR A 627 34.04 -18.75 -5.86
N LEU A 628 34.57 -17.69 -5.26
CA LEU A 628 33.90 -16.38 -5.22
C LEU A 628 34.10 -15.64 -6.55
N LYS A 629 33.01 -15.17 -7.15
CA LYS A 629 33.02 -14.42 -8.41
C LYS A 629 32.26 -13.09 -8.26
N PRO A 630 32.94 -11.92 -8.28
CA PRO A 630 32.30 -10.61 -8.25
C PRO A 630 31.46 -10.34 -9.52
N PHE A 631 30.43 -9.49 -9.41
CA PHE A 631 29.71 -8.94 -10.56
C PHE A 631 29.09 -7.56 -10.25
N GLU A 632 28.49 -6.94 -11.28
CA GLU A 632 27.75 -5.68 -11.13
C GLU A 632 26.39 -5.93 -10.46
N GLY A 633 26.33 -5.73 -9.14
CA GLY A 633 25.06 -5.61 -8.42
C GLY A 633 24.41 -4.25 -8.68
N ARG A 634 23.08 -4.19 -8.61
CA ARG A 634 22.31 -2.94 -8.78
C ARG A 634 21.30 -2.76 -7.65
N ILE A 635 20.81 -1.54 -7.47
CA ILE A 635 19.74 -1.20 -6.53
C ILE A 635 18.87 -0.07 -7.09
N SER A 636 17.56 -0.11 -6.83
CA SER A 636 16.63 0.97 -7.15
C SER A 636 15.55 1.16 -6.09
N TYR A 637 15.43 2.40 -5.60
CA TYR A 637 14.49 2.79 -4.55
C TYR A 637 13.10 3.21 -5.06
N GLN A 638 12.90 3.25 -6.38
CA GLN A 638 11.73 3.82 -7.03
C GLN A 638 11.42 3.04 -8.32
N THR A 639 10.29 3.37 -8.96
CA THR A 639 9.90 2.81 -10.28
C THR A 639 10.09 3.84 -11.40
N ASP A 640 11.12 4.68 -11.29
CA ASP A 640 11.40 5.82 -12.18
C ASP A 640 12.47 5.52 -13.25
N ARG A 641 12.82 4.24 -13.42
CA ARG A 641 13.83 3.68 -14.34
C ARG A 641 15.28 4.03 -14.01
N LYS A 642 15.55 4.65 -12.86
CA LYS A 642 16.91 4.86 -12.37
C LYS A 642 17.34 3.73 -11.45
N TYR A 643 18.62 3.42 -11.47
CA TYR A 643 19.28 2.53 -10.54
C TYR A 643 20.68 3.03 -10.25
N SER A 644 21.34 2.43 -9.26
CA SER A 644 22.77 2.63 -9.01
C SER A 644 23.46 1.27 -8.86
N VAL A 645 24.77 1.26 -9.08
CA VAL A 645 25.62 0.07 -8.96
C VAL A 645 26.08 -0.09 -7.51
N ARG A 646 26.21 -1.33 -7.06
CA ARG A 646 26.70 -1.73 -5.73
C ARG A 646 27.54 -3.00 -5.82
N LYS A 647 28.24 -3.35 -4.74
CA LYS A 647 29.04 -4.58 -4.67
C LYS A 647 28.12 -5.81 -4.62
N ALA A 648 28.38 -6.79 -5.47
CA ALA A 648 27.74 -8.11 -5.40
C ALA A 648 28.72 -9.21 -5.83
N TYR A 649 28.47 -10.43 -5.36
CA TYR A 649 29.25 -11.61 -5.72
C TYR A 649 28.38 -12.88 -5.71
N SER A 650 28.89 -13.95 -6.31
CA SER A 650 28.34 -15.30 -6.16
C SER A 650 29.38 -16.29 -5.66
N LEU A 651 28.96 -17.28 -4.89
CA LEU A 651 29.75 -18.48 -4.57
C LEU A 651 29.38 -19.62 -5.53
N ILE A 652 30.37 -20.08 -6.28
CA ILE A 652 30.18 -21.07 -7.34
C ILE A 652 30.65 -22.44 -6.86
N MET A 653 29.83 -23.47 -7.09
CA MET A 653 30.14 -24.87 -6.73
C MET A 653 29.67 -25.81 -7.86
N GLU A 654 30.53 -26.71 -8.33
CA GLU A 654 30.15 -27.75 -9.30
C GLU A 654 29.16 -28.74 -8.68
N LYS A 655 27.92 -28.78 -9.18
CA LYS A 655 26.92 -29.75 -8.75
C LYS A 655 27.01 -31.04 -9.56
N LYS A 656 27.50 -32.09 -8.88
CA LYS A 656 27.56 -33.47 -9.39
C LYS A 656 26.21 -34.19 -9.24
N LYS A 657 26.01 -35.24 -10.04
CA LYS A 657 24.78 -36.04 -10.06
C LYS A 657 24.61 -36.78 -8.73
N ASN A 658 23.41 -36.72 -8.16
CA ASN A 658 23.02 -37.33 -6.87
C ASN A 658 23.82 -36.83 -5.64
N ALA A 659 24.70 -35.84 -5.79
CA ALA A 659 25.35 -35.13 -4.68
C ALA A 659 24.61 -33.80 -4.41
N PRO A 660 24.38 -33.42 -3.14
CA PRO A 660 23.98 -32.07 -2.79
C PRO A 660 25.17 -31.12 -2.86
N VAL A 661 24.94 -29.92 -3.37
CA VAL A 661 25.79 -28.76 -3.03
C VAL A 661 25.37 -28.26 -1.65
N ARG A 662 26.32 -27.94 -0.77
CA ARG A 662 26.03 -27.46 0.58
C ARG A 662 27.00 -26.34 0.95
N TYR A 663 26.47 -25.16 1.26
CA TYR A 663 27.24 -24.01 1.70
C TYR A 663 26.89 -23.70 3.16
N ILE A 664 27.88 -23.21 3.92
CA ILE A 664 27.68 -22.48 5.17
C ILE A 664 28.11 -21.04 4.91
N THR A 665 27.27 -20.05 5.19
CA THR A 665 27.66 -18.64 5.17
C THR A 665 27.43 -18.01 6.54
N ILE A 666 28.49 -17.46 7.11
CA ILE A 666 28.46 -16.76 8.40
C ILE A 666 28.38 -15.26 8.13
N LEU A 667 27.36 -14.60 8.70
CA LEU A 667 27.26 -13.14 8.77
C LEU A 667 27.54 -12.72 10.22
N TYR A 668 28.68 -12.08 10.46
CA TYR A 668 29.14 -11.71 11.81
C TYR A 668 29.20 -10.17 11.94
N PRO A 669 28.24 -9.54 12.67
CA PRO A 669 28.30 -8.12 12.99
C PRO A 669 29.44 -7.83 13.98
N VAL A 670 30.24 -6.81 13.67
CA VAL A 670 31.45 -6.44 14.41
C VAL A 670 31.59 -4.91 14.49
N THR A 671 32.36 -4.42 15.46
CA THR A 671 32.76 -3.01 15.49
C THR A 671 33.76 -2.71 14.36
N THR A 672 34.75 -3.57 14.19
CA THR A 672 35.83 -3.45 13.18
C THR A 672 36.09 -4.79 12.51
N ALA A 673 36.29 -4.82 11.19
CA ALA A 673 36.56 -6.07 10.46
C ALA A 673 37.94 -6.70 10.73
N SER A 674 38.84 -6.02 11.45
CA SER A 674 40.23 -6.45 11.65
C SER A 674 40.38 -7.55 12.72
N ASN A 675 41.40 -8.40 12.54
CA ASN A 675 41.86 -9.44 13.48
C ASN A 675 40.91 -10.61 13.78
N HIS A 676 39.66 -10.56 13.33
CA HIS A 676 38.72 -11.67 13.50
C HIS A 676 39.05 -12.89 12.61
N LYS A 677 38.77 -14.09 13.12
CA LYS A 677 38.88 -15.36 12.40
C LYS A 677 37.54 -16.08 12.42
N ILE A 678 37.10 -16.57 11.27
CA ILE A 678 35.88 -17.38 11.16
C ILE A 678 36.24 -18.66 10.40
N ASN A 679 35.78 -19.80 10.91
CA ASN A 679 35.80 -21.08 10.23
C ASN A 679 34.44 -21.77 10.41
N ALA A 680 33.95 -22.51 9.41
CA ALA A 680 32.80 -23.39 9.61
C ALA A 680 32.90 -24.66 8.78
N ILE A 681 32.42 -25.77 9.35
CA ILE A 681 32.46 -27.10 8.74
C ILE A 681 31.13 -27.84 8.94
N PHE A 682 30.78 -28.74 8.03
CA PHE A 682 29.72 -29.72 8.25
C PHE A 682 30.23 -30.85 9.15
N THR A 683 29.43 -31.24 10.13
CA THR A 683 29.71 -32.34 11.07
C THR A 683 28.68 -33.47 10.99
N ASP A 684 27.61 -33.31 10.20
CA ASP A 684 26.64 -34.37 9.89
C ASP A 684 27.13 -35.39 8.85
N ASN A 685 26.33 -36.44 8.65
CA ASN A 685 26.43 -37.32 7.49
C ASN A 685 25.49 -36.80 6.37
N PRO A 686 26.01 -36.31 5.22
CA PRO A 686 25.19 -35.74 4.15
C PRO A 686 24.30 -36.77 3.42
N SER A 687 24.34 -38.04 3.82
CA SER A 687 23.40 -39.09 3.37
C SER A 687 22.07 -39.05 4.13
N ASN A 688 22.03 -38.44 5.32
CA ASN A 688 20.79 -38.16 6.05
C ASN A 688 20.34 -36.74 5.66
N SER A 689 19.33 -36.63 4.79
CA SER A 689 18.81 -35.32 4.39
C SER A 689 18.11 -34.57 5.52
N ASP A 690 17.76 -35.24 6.61
CA ASP A 690 16.79 -34.72 7.57
C ASP A 690 17.45 -34.26 8.88
N ASN A 691 18.72 -34.65 9.12
CA ASN A 691 19.60 -34.06 10.14
C ASN A 691 20.69 -33.22 9.49
N VAL A 692 20.79 -31.95 9.85
CA VAL A 692 21.93 -31.09 9.50
C VAL A 692 22.69 -30.68 10.74
N SER A 693 24.01 -30.69 10.68
CA SER A 693 24.88 -30.32 11.80
C SER A 693 26.14 -29.65 11.27
N ILE A 694 26.45 -28.49 11.84
CA ILE A 694 27.64 -27.71 11.54
C ILE A 694 28.37 -27.33 12.83
N GLU A 695 29.67 -27.11 12.70
CA GLU A 695 30.49 -26.46 13.71
C GLU A 695 30.99 -25.12 13.14
N VAL A 696 30.79 -24.05 13.89
CA VAL A 696 31.25 -22.70 13.55
C VAL A 696 32.24 -22.27 14.63
N THR A 697 33.44 -21.82 14.25
CA THR A 697 34.39 -21.19 15.17
C THR A 697 34.51 -19.72 14.82
N ILE A 698 34.31 -18.84 15.81
CA ILE A 698 34.55 -17.41 15.72
C ILE A 698 35.62 -17.05 16.77
N ASP A 699 36.75 -16.55 16.28
CA ASP A 699 37.98 -16.25 17.00
C ASP A 699 38.57 -17.45 17.77
N ASN A 700 38.11 -17.66 19.02
CA ASN A 700 38.50 -18.80 19.86
C ASN A 700 37.29 -19.58 20.41
N GLU A 701 36.06 -19.15 20.09
CA GLU A 701 34.81 -19.74 20.57
C GLU A 701 34.18 -20.63 19.50
N THR A 702 33.69 -21.81 19.87
CA THR A 702 33.11 -22.80 18.95
C THR A 702 31.66 -23.10 19.27
N TYR A 703 30.83 -23.13 18.23
CA TYR A 703 29.37 -23.22 18.26
C TYR A 703 28.90 -24.42 17.42
N SER A 704 28.33 -25.43 18.07
CA SER A 704 27.72 -26.57 17.39
C SER A 704 26.25 -26.28 17.09
N LEU A 705 25.91 -26.01 15.83
CA LEU A 705 24.55 -25.70 15.39
C LEU A 705 23.98 -26.89 14.62
N ASN A 706 22.79 -27.35 14.99
CA ASN A 706 22.16 -28.54 14.40
C ASN A 706 20.64 -28.41 14.36
N TYR A 707 20.00 -29.14 13.45
CA TYR A 707 18.56 -29.29 13.39
C TYR A 707 18.15 -30.65 12.81
N GLN A 708 16.96 -31.11 13.17
CA GLN A 708 16.30 -32.32 12.67
C GLN A 708 14.92 -31.93 12.11
N LEU A 709 14.56 -32.48 10.94
CA LEU A 709 13.24 -32.34 10.30
C LEU A 709 12.29 -33.51 10.62
#